data_AF-A0AAN6VRW1-F1
#
_entry.id   AF-A0AAN6VRW1-F1
#
_cell.length_a   1.000
_cell.length_b   1.000
_cell.length_c   1.000
_cell.angle_alpha   90.00
_cell.angle_beta   90.00
_cell.angle_gamma   90.00
#
_symmetry.space_group_name_H-M   'P 1'
#
loop_
_entity.id
_entity.type
_entity.pdbx_description
1 polymer ?
#
loop_
_entity_poly.entity_id
_entity_poly.type
_entity_poly.pdbx_seq_one_letter_code
_entity_poly.pdbx_strand_id
1 'polypeptide(L)'
;MSDLSKHFETLQLHAGQEPDPATNSRAVPIYATTSYVFNDSAHGARLFGLKEFGNIYSRIMNPTVDVLEKRIAALEGGVAAVAAASGQAAQFMAIAGLAHSGDNIVSTSNLYGGTYNQFKVLFSRFGITTKFVNGDKPEDIAAAIDDKTKAVYIESIGNPRYNVPDFEAIAKVAHDAGVPVVVDNTFGAGGYFVRPIDHGADIVVHSATKWIGGHGTTIGGVIVDSGKFDWGKNAKRFPQMVEPSDGYHGLKFWETFGPITFAIRVRVEILRDLGACLNPFAAQQLLLGTETLSLRAERHAQNALALAKHLEKSEYVSWVSYPGLESHPSHATAKKYLTRGFGGVLSFGVKGGVSAGSQVVDGFKLISLLANVGDSKTLAVHPWSTTHEQLSDEEKISSGVTEDLIRISVGTEHIDDIIADFEQAFKAAAATTTKGGAELKPLLLLPLLSALATTTTAATAKANPEPTTTTITLRIPPSPPQLPNPNLLPPSTHATLTSAGTSLSAPLSVANTLVFHNVSAGSYLVDVHCPTHAFVPLRLDVVLLAPSTFGSGTSGTGTGAEKKKKKVLGGVKVWETFRGNDWGNKGEGVRAEEVGGGVLRGGGVVVDVRVVEGKGYFLERSSFSVMGVFKNPMILLGLVSMALFFGMPKLVENMDPEMRAEWEDRQKENPMNAIMGAASGQNSNPMGNFDMAAFLAGSGSNKAEEGNGKGKGESRKKK
;
A
#
# COMPACT_ATOMS: atom_id res chain seq x y z
N MET A 1 26.64 23.17 7.52
CA MET A 1 27.26 21.83 7.67
C MET A 1 27.77 21.20 6.36
N SER A 2 27.12 21.35 5.19
CA SER A 2 27.68 20.88 3.89
C SER A 2 29.05 21.48 3.56
N ASP A 3 29.32 22.67 4.07
CA ASP A 3 30.61 23.35 3.89
C ASP A 3 31.73 22.74 4.75
N LEU A 4 31.39 21.96 5.78
CA LEU A 4 32.35 21.32 6.69
C LEU A 4 32.74 19.90 6.26
N SER A 5 31.86 19.17 5.56
CA SER A 5 32.13 17.82 5.10
C SER A 5 31.24 17.44 3.92
N LYS A 6 31.81 16.70 2.97
CA LYS A 6 31.10 16.06 1.86
C LYS A 6 30.89 14.56 2.06
N HIS A 7 31.28 14.02 3.24
CA HIS A 7 31.20 12.59 3.54
C HIS A 7 29.80 12.20 4.02
N PHE A 8 29.25 11.12 3.45
CA PHE A 8 27.88 10.66 3.66
C PHE A 8 27.55 10.43 5.14
N GLU A 9 28.45 9.76 5.88
CA GLU A 9 28.25 9.39 7.29
C GLU A 9 28.16 10.62 8.19
N THR A 10 28.83 11.72 7.82
CA THR A 10 28.73 12.99 8.55
C THR A 10 27.46 13.74 8.16
N LEU A 11 27.13 13.76 6.87
CA LEU A 11 25.95 14.45 6.34
C LEU A 11 24.66 13.83 6.89
N GLN A 12 24.55 12.51 7.00
CA GLN A 12 23.34 11.83 7.50
C GLN A 12 23.02 12.19 8.97
N LEU A 13 23.99 12.69 9.72
CA LEU A 13 23.83 13.11 11.11
C LEU A 13 23.59 14.62 11.27
N HIS A 14 24.06 15.44 10.33
CA HIS A 14 24.20 16.88 10.56
C HIS A 14 23.63 17.77 9.46
N ALA A 15 23.46 17.27 8.23
CA ALA A 15 22.91 18.08 7.16
C ALA A 15 21.48 18.52 7.51
N GLY A 16 21.16 19.77 7.17
CA GLY A 16 19.86 20.39 7.42
C GLY A 16 19.58 20.82 8.85
N GLN A 17 20.46 20.51 9.82
CA GLN A 17 20.21 20.74 11.24
C GLN A 17 21.30 21.57 11.91
N GLU A 18 20.87 22.56 12.69
CA GLU A 18 21.68 23.22 13.72
C GLU A 18 20.98 23.01 15.09
N PRO A 19 21.70 23.12 16.24
CA PRO A 19 21.05 23.11 17.55
C PRO A 19 19.93 24.16 17.62
N ASP A 20 18.81 23.81 18.24
CA ASP A 20 17.67 24.73 18.36
C ASP A 20 18.09 26.00 19.12
N PRO A 21 17.97 27.21 18.54
CA PRO A 21 18.50 28.42 19.17
C PRO A 21 17.71 28.86 20.41
N ALA A 22 16.47 28.40 20.58
CA ALA A 22 15.65 28.76 21.73
C ALA A 22 15.99 27.94 22.98
N THR A 23 16.38 26.68 22.81
CA THR A 23 16.57 25.71 23.92
C THR A 23 17.94 25.05 23.96
N ASN A 24 18.76 25.22 22.91
CA ASN A 24 19.97 24.46 22.63
C ASN A 24 19.75 22.94 22.49
N SER A 25 18.53 22.50 22.16
CA SER A 25 18.27 21.09 21.88
C SER A 25 19.15 20.61 20.74
N ARG A 26 19.91 19.53 20.98
CA ARG A 26 20.73 18.89 19.95
C ARG A 26 19.92 17.98 19.04
N ALA A 27 18.86 17.35 19.55
CA ALA A 27 17.93 16.59 18.72
C ALA A 27 16.96 17.54 18.00
N VAL A 28 16.51 17.14 16.80
CA VAL A 28 15.51 17.90 16.04
C VAL A 28 14.20 17.94 16.82
N PRO A 29 13.67 19.13 17.18
CA PRO A 29 12.36 19.24 17.81
C PRO A 29 11.23 18.76 16.88
N ILE A 30 10.17 18.21 17.46
CA ILE A 30 8.94 17.88 16.73
C ILE A 30 8.02 19.09 16.79
N TYR A 31 7.92 19.84 15.69
CA TYR A 31 6.98 20.96 15.56
C TYR A 31 5.60 20.43 15.16
N ALA A 32 4.90 19.82 16.13
CA ALA A 32 3.52 19.33 15.99
C ALA A 32 2.50 20.48 15.98
N THR A 33 2.63 21.37 15.01
CA THR A 33 1.76 22.54 14.81
C THR A 33 1.19 22.54 13.40
N THR A 34 0.09 23.26 13.20
CA THR A 34 -0.46 23.53 11.87
C THR A 34 0.01 24.87 11.33
N SER A 35 0.14 25.89 12.18
CA SER A 35 0.26 27.30 11.79
C SER A 35 1.39 27.99 12.54
N TYR A 36 1.89 29.08 11.97
CA TYR A 36 2.97 29.88 12.53
C TYR A 36 2.55 31.34 12.66
N VAL A 37 2.96 31.99 13.75
CA VAL A 37 2.65 33.41 14.00
C VAL A 37 3.50 34.28 13.09
N PHE A 38 2.88 35.28 12.45
CA PHE A 38 3.60 36.32 11.72
C PHE A 38 4.03 37.46 12.65
N ASN A 39 5.20 38.04 12.39
CA ASN A 39 5.67 39.22 13.12
C ASN A 39 4.71 40.41 13.00
N ASP A 40 4.18 40.62 11.79
CA ASP A 40 3.18 41.63 11.45
C ASP A 40 2.48 41.25 10.12
N SER A 41 1.49 42.03 9.70
CA SER A 41 0.74 41.78 8.44
C SER A 41 1.62 41.91 7.19
N ALA A 42 2.64 42.77 7.21
CA ALA A 42 3.55 42.95 6.08
C ALA A 42 4.49 41.74 5.91
N HIS A 43 4.95 41.13 7.01
CA HIS A 43 5.68 39.87 7.01
C HIS A 43 4.82 38.76 6.42
N GLY A 44 3.56 38.61 6.85
CA GLY A 44 2.63 37.66 6.24
C GLY A 44 2.50 37.86 4.73
N ALA A 45 2.29 39.10 4.27
CA ALA A 45 2.18 39.41 2.84
C ALA A 45 3.46 39.07 2.04
N ARG A 46 4.65 39.27 2.61
CA ARG A 46 5.92 38.89 1.95
C ARG A 46 6.08 37.37 1.84
N LEU A 47 5.68 36.62 2.85
CA LEU A 47 5.71 35.15 2.82
C LEU A 47 4.76 34.60 1.74
N PHE A 48 3.50 35.05 1.70
CA PHE A 48 2.53 34.61 0.68
C PHE A 48 2.93 35.03 -0.74
N GLY A 49 3.57 36.20 -0.89
CA GLY A 49 4.12 36.67 -2.16
C GLY A 49 5.45 36.03 -2.56
N LEU A 50 5.96 35.05 -1.79
CA LEU A 50 7.27 34.40 -1.98
C LEU A 50 8.45 35.39 -2.05
N LYS A 51 8.32 36.56 -1.42
CA LYS A 51 9.37 37.60 -1.33
C LYS A 51 10.32 37.35 -0.16
N GLU A 52 9.92 36.50 0.77
CA GLU A 52 10.66 36.09 1.95
C GLU A 52 10.38 34.60 2.21
N PHE A 53 11.42 33.83 2.53
CA PHE A 53 11.25 32.43 2.93
C PHE A 53 10.87 32.36 4.40
N GLY A 54 9.89 31.53 4.75
CA GLY A 54 9.47 31.33 6.11
C GLY A 54 8.29 30.38 6.24
N ASN A 55 7.95 30.03 7.48
CA ASN A 55 6.87 29.11 7.76
C ASN A 55 5.53 29.86 7.75
N ILE A 56 4.55 29.32 7.02
CA ILE A 56 3.17 29.82 6.96
C ILE A 56 2.25 28.77 7.59
N TYR A 57 2.27 27.56 7.03
CA TYR A 57 1.41 26.46 7.42
C TYR A 57 2.09 25.11 7.13
N SER A 58 1.95 24.14 8.02
CA SER A 58 2.65 22.85 7.98
C SER A 58 2.33 21.99 6.76
N ARG A 59 1.22 22.25 6.06
CA ARG A 59 0.89 21.58 4.78
C ARG A 59 1.92 21.84 3.68
N ILE A 60 2.64 22.97 3.72
CA ILE A 60 3.63 23.34 2.70
C ILE A 60 5.06 23.41 3.24
N MET A 61 5.24 23.72 4.53
CA MET A 61 6.56 23.79 5.17
C MET A 61 6.42 23.64 6.69
N ASN A 62 7.26 22.78 7.28
CA ASN A 62 7.34 22.55 8.71
C ASN A 62 8.81 22.37 9.10
N PRO A 63 9.33 22.99 10.18
CA PRO A 63 10.77 22.93 10.50
C PRO A 63 11.31 21.51 10.72
N THR A 64 10.53 20.58 11.29
CA THR A 64 10.96 19.18 11.43
C THR A 64 11.10 18.51 10.07
N VAL A 65 10.16 18.78 9.16
CA VAL A 65 10.15 18.25 7.79
C VAL A 65 11.28 18.88 6.96
N ASP A 66 11.54 20.17 7.13
CA ASP A 66 12.59 20.92 6.44
C ASP A 66 14.00 20.34 6.74
N VAL A 67 14.26 19.91 7.98
CA VAL A 67 15.52 19.21 8.30
C VAL A 67 15.65 17.91 7.51
N LEU A 68 14.57 17.10 7.41
CA LEU A 68 14.57 15.88 6.61
C LEU A 68 14.83 16.18 5.13
N GLU A 69 14.12 17.15 4.56
CA GLU A 69 14.27 17.57 3.17
C GLU A 69 15.72 17.99 2.87
N LYS A 70 16.27 18.91 3.66
CA LYS A 70 17.66 19.37 3.51
C LYS A 70 18.67 18.24 3.68
N ARG A 71 18.44 17.31 4.61
CA ARG A 71 19.33 16.18 4.86
C ARG A 71 19.35 15.22 3.68
N ILE A 72 18.19 14.81 3.17
CA ILE A 72 18.13 13.92 2.00
C ILE A 72 18.66 14.60 0.74
N ALA A 73 18.38 15.89 0.52
CA ALA A 73 18.97 16.65 -0.58
C ALA A 73 20.52 16.61 -0.54
N ALA A 74 21.10 16.84 0.63
CA ALA A 74 22.56 16.79 0.80
C ALA A 74 23.14 15.39 0.57
N LEU A 75 22.44 14.32 0.98
CA LEU A 75 22.89 12.95 0.76
C LEU A 75 22.87 12.54 -0.72
N GLU A 76 21.85 12.97 -1.46
CA GLU A 76 21.74 12.74 -2.91
C GLU A 76 22.60 13.69 -3.76
N GLY A 77 23.12 14.77 -3.17
CA GLY A 77 23.86 15.80 -3.91
C GLY A 77 22.95 16.76 -4.68
N GLY A 78 21.69 16.89 -4.28
CA GLY A 78 20.73 17.86 -4.81
C GLY A 78 20.79 19.23 -4.11
N VAL A 79 20.07 20.19 -4.66
CA VAL A 79 20.00 21.58 -4.15
C VAL A 79 18.81 21.82 -3.23
N ALA A 80 17.72 21.06 -3.38
CA ALA A 80 16.51 21.18 -2.59
C ALA A 80 15.72 19.87 -2.60
N ALA A 81 14.83 19.69 -1.62
CA ALA A 81 13.91 18.56 -1.60
C ALA A 81 12.52 18.97 -1.11
N VAL A 82 11.53 18.14 -1.41
CA VAL A 82 10.14 18.25 -0.96
C VAL A 82 9.68 16.89 -0.44
N ALA A 83 9.31 16.82 0.84
CA ALA A 83 8.80 15.61 1.46
C ALA A 83 7.31 15.43 1.16
N ALA A 84 6.90 14.17 1.06
CA ALA A 84 5.56 13.75 0.69
C ALA A 84 5.04 12.68 1.67
N ALA A 85 3.71 12.53 1.72
CA ALA A 85 3.05 11.55 2.58
C ALA A 85 3.44 10.09 2.27
N SER A 86 3.93 9.79 1.07
CA SER A 86 4.41 8.46 0.66
C SER A 86 5.33 8.55 -0.57
N GLY A 87 6.05 7.47 -0.90
CA GLY A 87 6.81 7.39 -2.15
C GLY A 87 5.94 7.54 -3.40
N GLN A 88 4.74 6.96 -3.39
CA GLN A 88 3.76 7.11 -4.47
C GLN A 88 3.29 8.57 -4.62
N ALA A 89 3.14 9.30 -3.51
CA ALA A 89 2.83 10.72 -3.54
C ALA A 89 4.02 11.55 -4.06
N ALA A 90 5.26 11.22 -3.67
CA ALA A 90 6.45 11.88 -4.19
C ALA A 90 6.57 11.73 -5.72
N GLN A 91 6.45 10.51 -6.23
CA GLN A 91 6.42 10.23 -7.66
C GLN A 91 5.27 10.98 -8.36
N PHE A 92 4.06 10.91 -7.80
CA PHE A 92 2.92 11.58 -8.39
C PHE A 92 3.16 13.09 -8.52
N MET A 93 3.58 13.74 -7.43
CA MET A 93 3.83 15.18 -7.40
C MET A 93 4.99 15.59 -8.31
N ALA A 94 6.04 14.76 -8.42
CA ALA A 94 7.14 15.03 -9.34
C ALA A 94 6.66 15.04 -10.80
N ILE A 95 5.90 14.03 -11.22
CA ILE A 95 5.38 13.96 -12.60
C ILE A 95 4.30 15.02 -12.83
N ALA A 96 3.39 15.27 -11.87
CA ALA A 96 2.38 16.34 -11.98
C ALA A 96 3.02 17.74 -12.03
N GLY A 97 4.21 17.91 -11.44
CA GLY A 97 5.01 19.12 -11.60
C GLY A 97 5.61 19.29 -13.00
N LEU A 98 5.74 18.23 -13.79
CA LEU A 98 6.35 18.26 -15.12
C LEU A 98 5.33 18.21 -16.25
N ALA A 99 4.30 17.39 -16.09
CA ALA A 99 3.35 17.01 -17.14
C ALA A 99 1.91 17.39 -16.77
N HIS A 100 1.14 17.79 -17.78
CA HIS A 100 -0.27 18.10 -17.67
C HIS A 100 -1.11 17.28 -18.67
N SER A 101 -2.42 17.48 -18.65
CA SER A 101 -3.33 16.80 -19.60
C SER A 101 -2.89 17.05 -21.05
N GLY A 102 -2.75 15.97 -21.82
CA GLY A 102 -2.30 15.98 -23.21
C GLY A 102 -0.80 15.75 -23.41
N ASP A 103 -0.02 15.70 -22.33
CA ASP A 103 1.41 15.36 -22.33
C ASP A 103 1.67 13.85 -22.20
N ASN A 104 2.92 13.45 -22.41
CA ASN A 104 3.38 12.10 -22.10
C ASN A 104 4.70 12.07 -21.32
N ILE A 105 4.99 10.90 -20.74
CA ILE A 105 6.31 10.55 -20.22
C ILE A 105 6.79 9.26 -20.89
N VAL A 106 8.11 9.08 -20.95
CA VAL A 106 8.74 7.82 -21.35
C VAL A 106 9.24 7.12 -20.09
N SER A 107 8.97 5.82 -19.95
CA SER A 107 9.45 5.06 -18.80
C SER A 107 9.82 3.64 -19.19
N THR A 108 10.79 3.03 -18.51
CA THR A 108 11.06 1.60 -18.65
C THR A 108 9.89 0.77 -18.12
N SER A 109 9.75 -0.47 -18.55
CA SER A 109 8.81 -1.43 -17.93
C SER A 109 9.32 -2.05 -16.62
N ASN A 110 10.60 -1.87 -16.29
CA ASN A 110 11.27 -2.45 -15.12
C ASN A 110 11.00 -1.59 -13.87
N LEU A 111 9.73 -1.53 -13.46
CA LEU A 111 9.26 -0.66 -12.38
C LEU A 111 8.67 -1.47 -11.23
N TYR A 112 8.63 -0.85 -10.06
CA TYR A 112 7.70 -1.23 -9.01
C TYR A 112 6.26 -1.31 -9.54
N GLY A 113 5.57 -2.40 -9.24
CA GLY A 113 4.20 -2.63 -9.75
C GLY A 113 3.21 -1.51 -9.42
N GLY A 114 3.33 -0.86 -8.26
CA GLY A 114 2.52 0.30 -7.91
C GLY A 114 2.81 1.52 -8.80
N THR A 115 4.08 1.75 -9.14
CA THR A 115 4.54 2.81 -10.06
C THR A 115 4.04 2.54 -11.48
N TYR A 116 4.17 1.30 -11.96
CA TYR A 116 3.62 0.89 -13.26
C TYR A 116 2.11 1.14 -13.34
N ASN A 117 1.36 0.71 -12.31
CA ASN A 117 -0.08 0.94 -12.25
C ASN A 117 -0.44 2.44 -12.15
N GLN A 118 0.33 3.23 -11.39
CA GLN A 118 0.14 4.67 -11.30
C GLN A 118 0.27 5.33 -12.68
N PHE A 119 1.32 4.98 -13.43
CA PHE A 119 1.58 5.48 -14.80
C PHE A 119 0.55 5.00 -15.82
N LYS A 120 0.20 3.71 -15.83
CA LYS A 120 -0.76 3.13 -16.79
C LYS A 120 -2.20 3.58 -16.52
N VAL A 121 -2.63 3.57 -15.26
CA VAL A 121 -4.05 3.65 -14.89
C VAL A 121 -4.43 4.98 -14.24
N LEU A 122 -3.62 5.50 -13.32
CA LEU A 122 -3.99 6.74 -12.61
C LEU A 122 -3.73 7.97 -13.49
N PHE A 123 -2.52 8.10 -14.03
CA PHE A 123 -2.14 9.26 -14.85
C PHE A 123 -2.96 9.41 -16.12
N SER A 124 -3.38 8.31 -16.74
CA SER A 124 -4.26 8.35 -17.91
C SER A 124 -5.61 9.01 -17.63
N ARG A 125 -6.12 8.92 -16.38
CA ARG A 125 -7.34 9.65 -15.95
C ARG A 125 -7.13 11.15 -15.83
N PHE A 126 -5.89 11.59 -15.64
CA PHE A 126 -5.49 13.00 -15.65
C PHE A 126 -5.04 13.47 -17.04
N GLY A 127 -5.21 12.64 -18.08
CA GLY A 127 -4.80 12.95 -19.45
C GLY A 127 -3.28 12.90 -19.69
N ILE A 128 -2.49 12.38 -18.75
CA ILE A 128 -1.05 12.18 -18.90
C ILE A 128 -0.83 10.72 -19.31
N THR A 129 -0.16 10.50 -20.43
CA THR A 129 0.08 9.15 -20.95
C THR A 129 1.52 8.69 -20.71
N THR A 130 1.73 7.38 -20.56
CA THR A 130 3.07 6.81 -20.42
C THR A 130 3.39 5.91 -21.59
N LYS A 131 4.53 6.15 -22.24
CA LYS A 131 5.11 5.27 -23.25
C LYS A 131 6.11 4.35 -22.57
N PHE A 132 5.73 3.08 -22.42
CA PHE A 132 6.61 2.08 -21.82
C PHE A 132 7.59 1.53 -22.84
N VAL A 133 8.88 1.54 -22.47
CA VAL A 133 9.96 0.92 -23.22
C VAL A 133 10.35 -0.39 -22.53
N ASN A 134 10.51 -1.46 -23.30
CA ASN A 134 10.94 -2.75 -22.77
C ASN A 134 12.46 -2.75 -22.54
N GLY A 135 12.88 -2.83 -21.27
CA GLY A 135 14.29 -2.69 -20.90
C GLY A 135 14.71 -1.23 -20.68
N ASP A 136 16.02 -0.96 -20.74
CA ASP A 136 16.65 0.32 -20.38
C ASP A 136 17.71 0.78 -21.40
N LYS A 137 17.56 0.36 -22.66
CA LYS A 137 18.45 0.79 -23.74
C LYS A 137 18.23 2.28 -24.08
N PRO A 138 19.30 3.10 -24.15
CA PRO A 138 19.18 4.52 -24.48
C PRO A 138 18.52 4.77 -25.84
N GLU A 139 18.75 3.92 -26.84
CA GLU A 139 18.21 4.09 -28.19
C GLU A 139 16.70 3.92 -28.23
N ASP A 140 16.17 2.95 -27.48
CA ASP A 140 14.74 2.68 -27.40
C ASP A 140 14.02 3.81 -26.63
N ILE A 141 14.67 4.36 -25.60
CA ILE A 141 14.19 5.55 -24.87
C ILE A 141 14.17 6.76 -25.82
N ALA A 142 15.25 7.01 -26.56
CA ALA A 142 15.34 8.11 -27.51
C ALA A 142 14.24 8.04 -28.58
N ALA A 143 13.98 6.84 -29.12
CA ALA A 143 12.95 6.61 -30.12
C ALA A 143 11.52 6.86 -29.60
N ALA A 144 11.28 6.75 -28.29
CA ALA A 144 9.97 6.98 -27.68
C ALA A 144 9.68 8.47 -27.36
N ILE A 145 10.72 9.32 -27.31
CA ILE A 145 10.59 10.74 -26.99
C ILE A 145 9.95 11.51 -28.16
N ASP A 146 8.99 12.38 -27.86
CA ASP A 146 8.41 13.35 -28.79
C ASP A 146 8.30 14.77 -28.20
N ASP A 147 7.69 15.69 -28.95
CA ASP A 147 7.50 17.08 -28.54
C ASP A 147 6.64 17.27 -27.28
N LYS A 148 5.87 16.25 -26.89
CA LYS A 148 5.00 16.24 -25.72
C LYS A 148 5.59 15.49 -24.54
N THR A 149 6.73 14.81 -24.71
CA THR A 149 7.40 14.10 -23.61
C THR A 149 7.91 15.10 -22.57
N LYS A 150 7.60 14.86 -21.29
CA LYS A 150 7.96 15.76 -20.16
C LYS A 150 8.94 15.15 -19.17
N ALA A 151 9.15 13.84 -19.23
CA ALA A 151 10.11 13.15 -18.38
C ALA A 151 10.53 11.82 -19.04
N VAL A 152 11.78 11.43 -18.78
CA VAL A 152 12.22 10.03 -18.82
C VAL A 152 12.25 9.52 -17.38
N TYR A 153 11.55 8.42 -17.09
CA TYR A 153 11.48 7.85 -15.75
C TYR A 153 12.10 6.44 -15.69
N ILE A 154 13.07 6.26 -14.79
CA ILE A 154 13.76 4.99 -14.55
C ILE A 154 13.90 4.70 -13.04
N GLU A 155 14.16 3.46 -12.67
CA GLU A 155 14.58 3.09 -11.30
C GLU A 155 16.09 2.84 -11.26
N SER A 156 16.73 3.22 -10.16
CA SER A 156 18.16 2.98 -9.92
C SER A 156 18.55 1.49 -9.99
N ILE A 157 17.67 0.63 -9.46
CA ILE A 157 17.72 -0.82 -9.56
C ILE A 157 16.29 -1.27 -9.88
N GLY A 158 16.05 -1.71 -11.12
CA GLY A 158 14.71 -2.02 -11.61
C GLY A 158 14.11 -3.27 -10.96
N ASN A 159 12.84 -3.22 -10.57
CA ASN A 159 12.13 -4.36 -10.00
C ASN A 159 11.28 -5.09 -11.08
N PRO A 160 11.21 -6.44 -11.13
CA PRO A 160 11.88 -7.45 -10.30
C PRO A 160 13.21 -7.99 -10.87
N ARG A 161 13.72 -7.39 -11.95
CA ARG A 161 14.89 -7.92 -12.68
C ARG A 161 16.25 -7.50 -12.10
N TYR A 162 16.26 -6.52 -11.21
CA TYR A 162 17.45 -5.87 -10.65
C TYR A 162 18.45 -5.37 -11.70
N ASN A 163 17.95 -4.95 -12.86
CA ASN A 163 18.77 -4.28 -13.85
C ASN A 163 19.23 -2.92 -13.29
N VAL A 164 20.49 -2.58 -13.57
CA VAL A 164 21.06 -1.25 -13.25
C VAL A 164 21.23 -0.50 -14.58
N PRO A 165 20.39 0.53 -14.85
CA PRO A 165 20.44 1.26 -16.10
C PRO A 165 21.75 2.00 -16.31
N ASP A 166 22.08 2.29 -17.57
CA ASP A 166 23.19 3.19 -17.89
C ASP A 166 22.75 4.66 -17.76
N PHE A 167 22.84 5.19 -16.52
CA PHE A 167 22.36 6.54 -16.19
C PHE A 167 22.92 7.62 -17.12
N GLU A 168 24.23 7.59 -17.39
CA GLU A 168 24.91 8.61 -18.21
C GLU A 168 24.42 8.59 -19.66
N ALA A 169 24.26 7.39 -20.23
CA ALA A 169 23.79 7.24 -21.60
C ALA A 169 22.31 7.65 -21.74
N ILE A 170 21.47 7.29 -20.76
CA ILE A 170 20.05 7.66 -20.72
C ILE A 170 19.89 9.17 -20.52
N ALA A 171 20.63 9.77 -19.58
CA ALA A 171 20.64 11.21 -19.36
C ALA A 171 21.03 11.96 -20.62
N LYS A 172 22.08 11.49 -21.31
CA LYS A 172 22.51 12.08 -22.57
C LYS A 172 21.39 12.13 -23.62
N VAL A 173 20.74 11.00 -23.91
CA VAL A 173 19.69 10.98 -24.95
C VAL A 173 18.46 11.80 -24.57
N ALA A 174 18.11 11.84 -23.27
CA ALA A 174 17.00 12.65 -22.77
C ALA A 174 17.32 14.16 -22.87
N HIS A 175 18.52 14.57 -22.45
CA HIS A 175 18.97 15.95 -22.49
C HIS A 175 19.17 16.48 -23.91
N ASP A 176 19.65 15.64 -24.84
CA ASP A 176 19.73 15.98 -26.27
C ASP A 176 18.34 16.34 -26.84
N ALA A 177 17.26 15.78 -26.28
CA ALA A 177 15.86 16.09 -26.63
C ALA A 177 15.19 17.16 -25.73
N GLY A 178 15.93 17.73 -24.78
CA GLY A 178 15.44 18.72 -23.83
C GLY A 178 14.44 18.17 -22.80
N VAL A 179 14.58 16.91 -22.41
CA VAL A 179 13.70 16.21 -21.46
C VAL A 179 14.48 15.87 -20.17
N PRO A 180 13.95 16.17 -18.97
CA PRO A 180 14.61 15.82 -17.72
C PRO A 180 14.49 14.31 -17.42
N VAL A 181 15.49 13.77 -16.73
CA VAL A 181 15.48 12.40 -16.21
C VAL A 181 15.08 12.39 -14.74
N VAL A 182 14.03 11.62 -14.44
CA VAL A 182 13.55 11.32 -13.10
C VAL A 182 14.00 9.91 -12.72
N VAL A 183 14.72 9.77 -11.61
CA VAL A 183 15.19 8.47 -11.12
C VAL A 183 14.54 8.13 -9.78
N ASP A 184 13.86 7.00 -9.70
CA ASP A 184 13.51 6.40 -8.41
C ASP A 184 14.76 5.77 -7.79
N ASN A 185 15.30 6.45 -6.79
CA ASN A 185 16.49 6.00 -6.07
C ASN A 185 16.16 5.34 -4.73
N THR A 186 14.95 4.80 -4.58
CA THR A 186 14.55 4.07 -3.37
C THR A 186 15.54 2.94 -3.06
N PHE A 187 15.93 2.15 -4.06
CA PHE A 187 16.91 1.06 -3.92
C PHE A 187 18.36 1.55 -3.79
N GLY A 188 18.65 2.80 -4.17
CA GLY A 188 19.91 3.47 -3.86
C GLY A 188 20.06 3.88 -2.39
N ALA A 189 19.03 3.69 -1.57
CA ALA A 189 19.03 3.91 -0.13
C ALA A 189 19.45 5.35 0.25
N GLY A 190 18.74 6.35 -0.30
CA GLY A 190 18.98 7.77 0.03
C GLY A 190 20.36 8.27 -0.39
N GLY A 191 20.85 7.81 -1.54
CA GLY A 191 22.14 8.21 -2.10
C GLY A 191 23.32 7.34 -1.67
N TYR A 192 23.10 6.35 -0.80
CA TYR A 192 24.19 5.55 -0.24
C TYR A 192 24.84 4.64 -1.29
N PHE A 193 24.06 3.82 -1.99
CA PHE A 193 24.64 2.89 -2.98
C PHE A 193 25.04 3.61 -4.26
N VAL A 194 24.22 4.58 -4.67
CA VAL A 194 24.43 5.41 -5.86
C VAL A 194 23.72 6.75 -5.67
N ARG A 195 24.32 7.82 -6.19
CA ARG A 195 23.69 9.15 -6.35
C ARG A 195 23.45 9.40 -7.83
N PRO A 196 22.24 9.14 -8.37
CA PRO A 196 21.97 9.30 -9.80
C PRO A 196 22.23 10.72 -10.31
N ILE A 197 22.15 11.73 -9.44
CA ILE A 197 22.47 13.14 -9.75
C ILE A 197 23.92 13.32 -10.22
N ASP A 198 24.86 12.50 -9.73
CA ASP A 198 26.25 12.53 -10.19
C ASP A 198 26.41 12.00 -11.62
N HIS A 199 25.40 11.28 -12.13
CA HIS A 199 25.38 10.60 -13.41
C HIS A 199 24.34 11.17 -14.39
N GLY A 200 23.85 12.39 -14.13
CA GLY A 200 22.98 13.13 -15.05
C GLY A 200 21.49 13.07 -14.75
N ALA A 201 21.06 12.46 -13.64
CA ALA A 201 19.67 12.58 -13.20
C ALA A 201 19.35 14.02 -12.77
N ASP A 202 18.19 14.52 -13.18
CA ASP A 202 17.75 15.88 -12.88
C ASP A 202 16.90 15.93 -11.61
N ILE A 203 16.09 14.90 -11.41
CA ILE A 203 15.17 14.77 -10.28
C ILE A 203 15.31 13.35 -9.73
N VAL A 204 15.40 13.22 -8.42
CA VAL A 204 15.38 11.93 -7.74
C VAL A 204 14.12 11.82 -6.88
N VAL A 205 13.48 10.66 -6.88
CA VAL A 205 12.36 10.36 -5.98
C VAL A 205 12.70 9.16 -5.10
N HIS A 206 12.18 9.17 -3.88
CA HIS A 206 12.29 8.05 -2.94
C HIS A 206 10.95 7.72 -2.31
N SER A 207 10.73 6.43 -2.08
CA SER A 207 9.96 5.97 -0.93
C SER A 207 10.84 5.98 0.31
N ALA A 208 10.72 7.04 1.11
CA ALA A 208 11.40 7.13 2.40
C ALA A 208 10.93 6.04 3.40
N THR A 209 9.78 5.41 3.13
CA THR A 209 9.28 4.21 3.82
C THR A 209 10.29 3.06 3.88
N LYS A 210 11.17 2.95 2.88
CA LYS A 210 12.11 1.83 2.73
C LYS A 210 13.40 2.13 3.51
N TRP A 211 14.58 2.04 2.90
CA TRP A 211 15.86 2.13 3.63
C TRP A 211 16.09 3.44 4.39
N ILE A 212 15.57 4.57 3.93
CA ILE A 212 15.66 5.85 4.66
C ILE A 212 15.05 5.70 6.06
N GLY A 213 13.79 5.24 6.14
CA GLY A 213 13.13 4.93 7.40
C GLY A 213 13.70 3.69 8.08
N GLY A 214 13.89 2.59 7.35
CA GLY A 214 14.66 1.40 7.74
C GLY A 214 14.01 0.45 8.75
N HIS A 215 12.96 0.87 9.44
CA HIS A 215 12.44 0.15 10.62
C HIS A 215 11.02 -0.42 10.44
N GLY A 216 10.43 -0.25 9.25
CA GLY A 216 9.09 -0.76 8.96
C GLY A 216 7.95 -0.01 9.67
N THR A 217 8.19 1.21 10.17
CA THR A 217 7.25 1.94 11.03
C THR A 217 6.52 3.11 10.37
N THR A 218 7.11 3.71 9.33
CA THR A 218 6.70 5.04 8.85
C THR A 218 6.59 5.05 7.33
N ILE A 219 5.46 5.50 6.79
CA ILE A 219 5.30 5.77 5.37
C ILE A 219 5.72 7.22 5.08
N GLY A 220 6.53 7.41 4.04
CA GLY A 220 6.94 8.73 3.57
C GLY A 220 7.57 8.67 2.18
N GLY A 221 7.65 9.83 1.54
CA GLY A 221 8.37 10.01 0.28
C GLY A 221 9.15 11.31 0.26
N VAL A 222 10.12 11.41 -0.63
CA VAL A 222 10.92 12.63 -0.83
C VAL A 222 11.20 12.79 -2.33
N ILE A 223 11.07 14.02 -2.82
CA ILE A 223 11.52 14.45 -4.14
C ILE A 223 12.77 15.30 -3.92
N VAL A 224 13.84 15.04 -4.65
CA VAL A 224 15.09 15.81 -4.61
C VAL A 224 15.31 16.44 -5.99
N ASP A 225 15.51 17.75 -6.00
CA ASP A 225 15.85 18.53 -7.18
C ASP A 225 17.37 18.67 -7.27
N SER A 226 17.96 18.28 -8.40
CA SER A 226 19.39 18.45 -8.65
C SER A 226 19.78 19.90 -8.89
N GLY A 227 18.84 20.72 -9.38
CA GLY A 227 19.09 22.07 -9.87
C GLY A 227 19.98 22.16 -11.11
N LYS A 228 20.23 21.03 -11.79
CA LYS A 228 21.11 20.95 -12.98
C LYS A 228 20.37 21.10 -14.30
N PHE A 229 19.06 20.79 -14.34
CA PHE A 229 18.27 20.92 -15.56
C PHE A 229 18.00 22.40 -15.89
N ASP A 230 18.40 22.83 -17.08
CA ASP A 230 18.19 24.20 -17.52
C ASP A 230 16.74 24.40 -18.04
N TRP A 231 15.87 24.86 -17.15
CA TRP A 231 14.47 25.16 -17.48
C TRP A 231 14.33 26.31 -18.49
N GLY A 232 15.28 27.26 -18.51
CA GLY A 232 15.28 28.39 -19.43
C GLY A 232 15.56 27.96 -20.87
N LYS A 233 16.58 27.12 -21.07
CA LYS A 233 16.91 26.56 -22.39
C LYS A 233 15.78 25.68 -22.94
N ASN A 234 15.00 25.07 -22.05
CA ASN A 234 13.88 24.19 -22.38
C ASN A 234 12.50 24.86 -22.20
N ALA A 235 12.45 26.20 -22.18
CA ALA A 235 11.25 27.02 -21.97
C ALA A 235 10.04 26.60 -22.82
N LYS A 236 10.25 26.31 -24.12
CA LYS A 236 9.18 25.89 -25.02
C LYS A 236 8.49 24.61 -24.56
N ARG A 237 9.24 23.68 -23.95
CA ARG A 237 8.72 22.41 -23.44
C ARG A 237 8.12 22.58 -22.05
N PHE A 238 8.66 23.47 -21.23
CA PHE A 238 8.22 23.70 -19.85
C PHE A 238 7.82 25.17 -19.61
N PRO A 239 6.82 25.71 -20.33
CA PRO A 239 6.43 27.11 -20.18
C PRO A 239 6.03 27.44 -18.74
N GLN A 240 5.43 26.50 -18.02
CA GLN A 240 5.03 26.66 -16.63
C GLN A 240 6.18 26.90 -15.65
N MET A 241 7.44 26.68 -16.05
CA MET A 241 8.62 26.99 -15.23
C MET A 241 9.11 28.43 -15.45
N VAL A 242 8.81 29.05 -16.60
CA VAL A 242 9.42 30.31 -17.05
C VAL A 242 8.42 31.44 -17.28
N GLU A 243 7.19 31.10 -17.66
CA GLU A 243 6.11 32.04 -17.90
C GLU A 243 5.47 32.49 -16.57
N PRO A 244 4.77 33.65 -16.57
CA PRO A 244 4.06 34.14 -15.39
C PRO A 244 3.05 33.11 -14.84
N SER A 245 3.14 32.76 -13.56
CA SER A 245 2.17 31.86 -12.90
C SER A 245 0.91 32.61 -12.45
N ASP A 246 -0.25 32.13 -12.91
CA ASP A 246 -1.56 32.63 -12.48
C ASP A 246 -1.78 32.42 -10.97
N GLY A 247 -1.32 31.28 -10.45
CA GLY A 247 -1.46 30.90 -9.03
C GLY A 247 -0.59 31.76 -8.08
N TYR A 248 0.32 32.55 -8.65
CA TYR A 248 1.26 33.40 -7.92
C TYR A 248 1.37 34.81 -8.53
N HIS A 249 0.24 35.36 -9.03
CA HIS A 249 0.11 36.75 -9.47
C HIS A 249 1.15 37.21 -10.51
N GLY A 250 1.46 36.33 -11.46
CA GLY A 250 2.40 36.59 -12.54
C GLY A 250 3.87 36.38 -12.19
N LEU A 251 4.16 35.75 -11.04
CA LEU A 251 5.53 35.35 -10.68
C LEU A 251 6.12 34.41 -11.74
N LYS A 252 7.33 34.71 -12.19
CA LYS A 252 8.11 33.83 -13.08
C LYS A 252 9.08 33.00 -12.25
N PHE A 253 8.81 31.71 -12.11
CA PHE A 253 9.55 30.84 -11.19
C PHE A 253 11.05 30.76 -11.52
N TRP A 254 11.41 30.45 -12.77
CA TRP A 254 12.80 30.31 -13.19
C TRP A 254 13.61 31.59 -13.00
N GLU A 255 13.04 32.75 -13.36
CA GLU A 255 13.67 34.06 -13.18
C GLU A 255 13.92 34.37 -11.70
N THR A 256 13.00 33.97 -10.82
CA THR A 256 13.04 34.28 -9.39
C THR A 256 13.94 33.34 -8.60
N PHE A 257 13.84 32.02 -8.87
CA PHE A 257 14.43 30.99 -8.02
C PHE A 257 15.61 30.26 -8.66
N GLY A 258 15.84 30.42 -9.97
CA GLY A 258 16.94 29.77 -10.66
C GLY A 258 16.98 28.26 -10.37
N PRO A 259 18.13 27.69 -9.96
CA PRO A 259 18.32 26.24 -9.82
C PRO A 259 17.29 25.49 -8.94
N ILE A 260 16.66 26.12 -7.95
CA ILE A 260 15.68 25.44 -7.07
C ILE A 260 14.23 25.52 -7.56
N THR A 261 14.03 26.01 -8.78
CA THR A 261 12.70 26.30 -9.36
C THR A 261 11.75 25.12 -9.31
N PHE A 262 12.21 23.92 -9.64
CA PHE A 262 11.34 22.75 -9.67
C PHE A 262 10.86 22.37 -8.26
N ALA A 263 11.77 22.30 -7.28
CA ALA A 263 11.40 22.04 -5.89
C ALA A 263 10.42 23.09 -5.33
N ILE A 264 10.64 24.39 -5.61
CA ILE A 264 9.74 25.45 -5.16
C ILE A 264 8.36 25.29 -5.80
N ARG A 265 8.29 25.12 -7.13
CA ARG A 265 7.00 24.97 -7.81
C ARG A 265 6.23 23.74 -7.34
N VAL A 266 6.89 22.60 -7.16
CA VAL A 266 6.27 21.40 -6.58
C VAL A 266 5.73 21.69 -5.19
N ARG A 267 6.45 22.41 -4.33
CA ARG A 267 5.99 22.76 -2.98
C ARG A 267 4.76 23.69 -3.00
N VAL A 268 4.82 24.73 -3.80
CA VAL A 268 3.88 25.86 -3.68
C VAL A 268 2.66 25.74 -4.58
N GLU A 269 2.73 24.98 -5.67
CA GLU A 269 1.58 24.67 -6.53
C GLU A 269 1.06 23.25 -6.24
N ILE A 270 1.93 22.24 -6.36
CA ILE A 270 1.46 20.84 -6.33
C ILE A 270 1.15 20.37 -4.90
N LEU A 271 2.11 20.42 -3.99
CA LEU A 271 1.93 19.98 -2.61
C LEU A 271 0.89 20.82 -1.88
N ARG A 272 0.88 22.14 -2.14
CA ARG A 272 -0.13 23.06 -1.60
C ARG A 272 -1.53 22.57 -1.99
N ASP A 273 -1.80 22.35 -3.26
CA ASP A 273 -3.17 22.16 -3.73
C ASP A 273 -3.62 20.70 -3.65
N LEU A 274 -2.70 19.74 -3.80
CA LEU A 274 -2.98 18.31 -3.60
C LEU A 274 -3.06 17.92 -2.11
N GLY A 275 -2.24 18.55 -1.26
CA GLY A 275 -2.24 18.32 0.20
C GLY A 275 -1.57 17.04 0.68
N ALA A 276 -0.76 16.36 -0.15
CA ALA A 276 -0.07 15.11 0.21
C ALA A 276 1.17 15.33 1.09
N CYS A 277 1.05 16.12 2.17
CA CYS A 277 2.15 16.53 3.04
C CYS A 277 2.56 15.47 4.06
N LEU A 278 3.85 15.42 4.38
CA LEU A 278 4.39 14.58 5.45
C LEU A 278 4.13 15.23 6.83
N ASN A 279 3.70 14.44 7.81
CA ASN A 279 3.50 14.95 9.17
C ASN A 279 4.83 15.01 9.97
N PRO A 280 4.96 15.90 10.97
CA PRO A 280 6.22 16.13 11.67
C PRO A 280 6.68 14.93 12.51
N PHE A 281 5.78 14.07 13.01
CA PHE A 281 6.15 12.86 13.73
C PHE A 281 6.80 11.84 12.78
N ALA A 282 6.22 11.64 11.60
CA ALA A 282 6.79 10.79 10.56
C ALA A 282 8.15 11.34 10.10
N ALA A 283 8.29 12.64 9.89
CA ALA A 283 9.57 13.25 9.54
C ALA A 283 10.64 12.99 10.61
N GLN A 284 10.29 13.11 11.90
CA GLN A 284 11.22 12.80 12.99
C GLN A 284 11.63 11.32 13.01
N GLN A 285 10.70 10.39 12.78
CA GLN A 285 11.03 8.95 12.71
C GLN A 285 11.94 8.64 11.51
N LEU A 286 11.70 9.26 10.36
CA LEU A 286 12.55 9.12 9.18
C LEU A 286 13.95 9.72 9.40
N LEU A 287 14.06 10.82 10.16
CA LEU A 287 15.35 11.39 10.56
C LEU A 287 16.15 10.40 11.42
N LEU A 288 15.52 9.78 12.42
CA LEU A 288 16.16 8.74 13.25
C LEU A 288 16.63 7.54 12.40
N GLY A 289 15.81 7.12 11.44
CA GLY A 289 16.23 6.11 10.45
C GLY A 289 17.47 6.57 9.68
N THR A 290 17.44 7.78 9.14
CA THR A 290 18.51 8.36 8.31
C THR A 290 19.86 8.41 9.04
N GLU A 291 19.87 8.68 10.35
CA GLU A 291 21.11 8.77 11.14
C GLU A 291 21.92 7.47 11.16
N THR A 292 21.27 6.32 10.92
CA THR A 292 21.91 4.99 10.87
C THR A 292 21.94 4.38 9.47
N LEU A 293 21.59 5.16 8.44
CA LEU A 293 21.40 4.68 7.07
C LEU A 293 22.64 3.98 6.52
N SER A 294 23.82 4.59 6.61
CA SER A 294 25.07 3.99 6.14
C SER A 294 25.36 2.64 6.80
N LEU A 295 25.24 2.56 8.13
CA LEU A 295 25.54 1.36 8.91
C LEU A 295 24.61 0.20 8.54
N ARG A 296 23.31 0.50 8.37
CA ARG A 296 22.32 -0.49 7.95
C ARG A 296 22.56 -0.91 6.51
N ALA A 297 22.80 0.04 5.60
CA ALA A 297 23.02 -0.25 4.18
C ALA A 297 24.24 -1.15 3.94
N GLU A 298 25.33 -0.94 4.68
CA GLU A 298 26.52 -1.80 4.66
C GLU A 298 26.17 -3.24 5.06
N ARG A 299 25.47 -3.40 6.18
CA ARG A 299 25.05 -4.73 6.64
C ARG A 299 24.10 -5.40 5.67
N HIS A 300 23.12 -4.67 5.12
CA HIS A 300 22.21 -5.18 4.10
C HIS A 300 22.96 -5.71 2.88
N ALA A 301 23.92 -4.94 2.35
CA ALA A 301 24.68 -5.34 1.17
C ALA A 301 25.62 -6.52 1.43
N GLN A 302 26.26 -6.57 2.60
CA GLN A 302 27.09 -7.70 3.04
C GLN A 302 26.26 -8.98 3.14
N ASN A 303 25.14 -8.93 3.86
CA ASN A 303 24.25 -10.07 4.04
C ASN A 303 23.66 -10.52 2.69
N ALA A 304 23.22 -9.59 1.84
CA ALA A 304 22.64 -9.92 0.54
C ALA A 304 23.65 -10.60 -0.39
N LEU A 305 24.90 -10.13 -0.45
CA LEU A 305 25.94 -10.77 -1.25
C LEU A 305 26.29 -12.17 -0.72
N ALA A 306 26.40 -12.33 0.60
CA ALA A 306 26.69 -13.62 1.21
C ALA A 306 25.55 -14.63 0.95
N LEU A 307 24.29 -14.21 1.14
CA LEU A 307 23.12 -15.04 0.86
C LEU A 307 23.02 -15.39 -0.62
N ALA A 308 23.23 -14.44 -1.53
CA ALA A 308 23.20 -14.68 -2.98
C ALA A 308 24.22 -15.76 -3.40
N LYS A 309 25.45 -15.69 -2.87
CA LYS A 309 26.50 -16.69 -3.11
C LYS A 309 26.21 -18.06 -2.50
N HIS A 310 25.49 -18.10 -1.37
CA HIS A 310 25.02 -19.35 -0.77
C HIS A 310 23.95 -19.99 -1.64
N LEU A 311 22.94 -19.21 -2.06
CA LEU A 311 21.84 -19.68 -2.90
C LEU A 311 22.31 -20.16 -4.28
N GLU A 312 23.31 -19.52 -4.91
CA GLU A 312 23.89 -19.99 -6.18
C GLU A 312 24.45 -21.43 -6.10
N LYS A 313 24.85 -21.88 -4.91
CA LYS A 313 25.42 -23.21 -4.68
C LYS A 313 24.39 -24.22 -4.17
N SER A 314 23.18 -23.78 -3.87
CA SER A 314 22.15 -24.62 -3.26
C SER A 314 21.53 -25.57 -4.29
N GLU A 315 21.38 -26.85 -3.92
CA GLU A 315 20.73 -27.84 -4.78
C GLU A 315 19.23 -27.57 -4.97
N TYR A 316 18.61 -26.77 -4.10
CA TYR A 316 17.19 -26.43 -4.13
C TYR A 316 16.86 -25.24 -5.04
N VAL A 317 17.89 -24.52 -5.51
CA VAL A 317 17.75 -23.27 -6.27
C VAL A 317 18.12 -23.50 -7.74
N SER A 318 17.31 -22.97 -8.65
CA SER A 318 17.53 -23.06 -10.10
C SER A 318 18.37 -21.90 -10.64
N TRP A 319 18.18 -20.70 -10.10
CA TRP A 319 18.85 -19.48 -10.52
C TRP A 319 18.79 -18.44 -9.40
N VAL A 320 19.73 -17.50 -9.39
CA VAL A 320 19.76 -16.34 -8.48
C VAL A 320 19.94 -15.07 -9.32
N SER A 321 19.16 -14.04 -8.99
CA SER A 321 19.27 -12.71 -9.58
C SER A 321 19.65 -11.71 -8.49
N TYR A 322 20.91 -11.28 -8.51
CA TYR A 322 21.45 -10.24 -7.64
C TYR A 322 22.59 -9.49 -8.37
N PRO A 323 22.58 -8.15 -8.42
CA PRO A 323 23.57 -7.39 -9.20
C PRO A 323 25.03 -7.58 -8.76
N GLY A 324 25.25 -8.05 -7.52
CA GLY A 324 26.59 -8.34 -7.00
C GLY A 324 27.20 -9.67 -7.45
N LEU A 325 26.45 -10.51 -8.16
CA LEU A 325 26.95 -11.77 -8.73
C LEU A 325 27.52 -11.51 -10.13
N GLU A 326 28.68 -12.11 -10.45
CA GLU A 326 29.32 -11.98 -11.77
C GLU A 326 28.46 -12.54 -12.91
N SER A 327 27.58 -13.50 -12.58
CA SER A 327 26.60 -14.10 -13.48
C SER A 327 25.45 -13.17 -13.87
N HIS A 328 25.24 -12.07 -13.13
CA HIS A 328 24.12 -11.17 -13.36
C HIS A 328 24.34 -10.29 -14.59
N PRO A 329 23.35 -10.16 -15.51
CA PRO A 329 23.52 -9.39 -16.75
C PRO A 329 23.95 -7.93 -16.54
N SER A 330 23.48 -7.29 -15.46
CA SER A 330 23.86 -5.92 -15.10
C SER A 330 25.07 -5.83 -14.16
N HIS A 331 25.85 -6.89 -13.94
CA HIS A 331 26.98 -6.83 -13.00
C HIS A 331 28.01 -5.74 -13.37
N ALA A 332 28.30 -5.58 -14.66
CA ALA A 332 29.23 -4.57 -15.14
C ALA A 332 28.74 -3.13 -14.88
N THR A 333 27.47 -2.83 -15.19
CA THR A 333 26.88 -1.51 -14.91
C THR A 333 26.69 -1.28 -13.42
N ALA A 334 26.29 -2.31 -12.67
CA ALA A 334 26.18 -2.26 -11.22
C ALA A 334 27.53 -1.95 -10.56
N LYS A 335 28.64 -2.55 -11.02
CA LYS A 335 29.98 -2.24 -10.51
C LYS A 335 30.43 -0.82 -10.84
N LYS A 336 29.98 -0.25 -11.97
CA LYS A 336 30.24 1.14 -12.35
C LYS A 336 29.54 2.12 -11.40
N TYR A 337 28.26 1.90 -11.11
CA TYR A 337 27.41 2.89 -10.44
C TYR A 337 27.17 2.63 -8.94
N LEU A 338 27.08 1.38 -8.51
CA LEU A 338 26.78 1.00 -7.12
C LEU A 338 28.06 0.87 -6.29
N THR A 339 28.71 2.00 -5.99
CA THR A 339 30.09 2.02 -5.45
C THR A 339 30.23 1.55 -4.00
N ARG A 340 29.13 1.39 -3.27
CA ARG A 340 29.11 1.07 -1.83
C ARG A 340 28.34 -0.22 -1.48
N GLY A 341 28.24 -1.13 -2.45
CA GLY A 341 27.49 -2.38 -2.33
C GLY A 341 26.35 -2.46 -3.33
N PHE A 342 25.83 -3.66 -3.56
CA PHE A 342 24.92 -3.98 -4.67
C PHE A 342 23.44 -4.00 -4.28
N GLY A 343 23.06 -3.24 -3.25
CA GLY A 343 21.70 -3.22 -2.69
C GLY A 343 21.43 -4.34 -1.69
N GLY A 344 20.19 -4.39 -1.18
CA GLY A 344 19.76 -5.34 -0.14
C GLY A 344 18.65 -6.29 -0.57
N VAL A 345 18.37 -6.41 -1.87
CA VAL A 345 17.28 -7.24 -2.40
C VAL A 345 17.83 -8.18 -3.47
N LEU A 346 17.35 -9.42 -3.45
CA LEU A 346 17.62 -10.42 -4.47
C LEU A 346 16.35 -11.23 -4.76
N SER A 347 16.35 -11.90 -5.91
CA SER A 347 15.36 -12.94 -6.23
C SER A 347 16.07 -14.24 -6.55
N PHE A 348 15.40 -15.34 -6.34
CA PHE A 348 15.89 -16.65 -6.78
C PHE A 348 14.71 -17.52 -7.20
N GLY A 349 14.98 -18.48 -8.07
CA GLY A 349 14.01 -19.50 -8.49
C GLY A 349 14.17 -20.76 -7.67
N VAL A 350 13.10 -21.19 -6.99
CA VAL A 350 13.12 -22.47 -6.25
C VAL A 350 12.71 -23.65 -7.16
N LYS A 351 13.43 -24.77 -7.07
CA LYS A 351 13.06 -25.99 -7.79
C LYS A 351 11.74 -26.55 -7.25
N GLY A 352 10.81 -26.86 -8.16
CA GLY A 352 9.46 -27.33 -7.82
C GLY A 352 8.35 -26.31 -8.07
N GLY A 353 8.66 -25.15 -8.64
CA GLY A 353 7.68 -24.16 -9.12
C GLY A 353 6.81 -23.58 -8.00
N VAL A 354 5.57 -23.20 -8.35
CA VAL A 354 4.63 -22.51 -7.43
C VAL A 354 4.48 -23.21 -6.09
N SER A 355 4.32 -24.55 -6.08
CA SER A 355 4.07 -25.31 -4.85
C SER A 355 5.27 -25.27 -3.91
N ALA A 356 6.49 -25.41 -4.45
CA ALA A 356 7.71 -25.28 -3.66
C ALA A 356 7.92 -23.82 -3.21
N GLY A 357 7.60 -22.85 -4.08
CA GLY A 357 7.61 -21.41 -3.77
C GLY A 357 6.83 -21.08 -2.51
N SER A 358 5.55 -21.45 -2.48
CA SER A 358 4.69 -21.24 -1.31
C SER A 358 5.19 -22.01 -0.09
N GLN A 359 5.56 -23.30 -0.23
CA GLN A 359 6.01 -24.11 0.91
C GLN A 359 7.29 -23.57 1.57
N VAL A 360 8.26 -23.08 0.79
CA VAL A 360 9.47 -22.48 1.33
C VAL A 360 9.14 -21.20 2.08
N VAL A 361 8.35 -20.32 1.46
CA VAL A 361 8.00 -19.04 2.07
C VAL A 361 7.17 -19.20 3.34
N ASP A 362 6.20 -20.12 3.34
CA ASP A 362 5.39 -20.44 4.53
C ASP A 362 6.21 -21.20 5.60
N GLY A 363 7.31 -21.82 5.19
CA GLY A 363 8.19 -22.61 6.05
C GLY A 363 9.22 -21.81 6.84
N PHE A 364 9.45 -20.53 6.49
CA PHE A 364 10.37 -19.67 7.22
C PHE A 364 9.92 -19.45 8.67
N LYS A 365 10.88 -19.43 9.60
CA LYS A 365 10.64 -19.23 11.04
C LYS A 365 11.17 -17.91 11.55
N LEU A 366 12.21 -17.39 10.92
CA LEU A 366 12.82 -16.09 11.19
C LEU A 366 12.33 -15.06 10.16
N ILE A 367 12.40 -15.44 8.88
CA ILE A 367 12.08 -14.55 7.77
C ILE A 367 10.57 -14.31 7.71
N SER A 368 10.17 -13.04 7.65
CA SER A 368 8.75 -12.67 7.67
C SER A 368 8.16 -12.65 6.25
N LEU A 369 7.00 -13.27 6.09
CA LEU A 369 6.21 -13.20 4.84
C LEU A 369 5.41 -11.89 4.78
N LEU A 370 5.87 -10.91 3.99
CA LEU A 370 5.08 -9.72 3.67
C LEU A 370 5.58 -8.96 2.43
N ALA A 371 4.69 -8.15 1.85
CA ALA A 371 4.96 -7.32 0.69
C ALA A 371 5.66 -5.97 1.03
N ASN A 372 6.81 -6.01 1.69
CA ASN A 372 7.66 -4.83 1.96
C ASN A 372 9.13 -5.12 1.58
N VAL A 373 9.98 -4.08 1.53
CA VAL A 373 11.44 -4.17 1.37
C VAL A 373 12.14 -3.10 2.20
N GLY A 374 13.42 -3.30 2.51
CA GLY A 374 14.26 -2.31 3.19
C GLY A 374 13.98 -2.09 4.69
N ASP A 375 13.32 -3.04 5.35
CA ASP A 375 13.29 -3.13 6.82
C ASP A 375 14.58 -3.82 7.32
N SER A 376 14.99 -3.54 8.55
CA SER A 376 16.10 -4.22 9.23
C SER A 376 15.86 -5.72 9.43
N LYS A 377 14.61 -6.21 9.33
CA LYS A 377 14.28 -7.65 9.37
C LYS A 377 14.26 -8.21 7.96
N THR A 378 14.68 -9.45 7.79
CA THR A 378 14.64 -10.15 6.51
C THR A 378 13.19 -10.49 6.15
N LEU A 379 12.80 -10.11 4.93
CA LEU A 379 11.44 -10.26 4.42
C LEU A 379 11.44 -11.12 3.17
N ALA A 380 10.46 -12.01 3.05
CA ALA A 380 10.22 -12.81 1.86
C ALA A 380 8.83 -12.58 1.30
N VAL A 381 8.70 -12.76 -0.01
CA VAL A 381 7.41 -12.87 -0.68
C VAL A 381 7.55 -13.75 -1.91
N HIS A 382 6.53 -14.54 -2.20
CA HIS A 382 6.38 -15.30 -3.45
C HIS A 382 5.46 -14.52 -4.40
N PRO A 383 5.99 -13.72 -5.35
CA PRO A 383 5.18 -12.73 -6.05
C PRO A 383 4.10 -13.34 -6.94
N TRP A 384 4.36 -14.51 -7.54
CA TRP A 384 3.43 -15.21 -8.42
C TRP A 384 2.06 -15.47 -7.77
N SER A 385 2.07 -15.93 -6.51
CA SER A 385 0.85 -16.30 -5.78
C SER A 385 0.34 -15.21 -4.83
N THR A 386 0.93 -14.01 -4.84
CA THR A 386 0.56 -12.94 -3.91
C THR A 386 0.50 -11.58 -4.61
N THR A 387 1.59 -10.82 -4.59
CA THR A 387 1.64 -9.42 -5.05
C THR A 387 1.27 -9.22 -6.52
N HIS A 388 1.39 -10.24 -7.35
CA HIS A 388 1.06 -10.19 -8.78
C HIS A 388 -0.15 -11.07 -9.13
N GLU A 389 -0.92 -11.55 -8.16
CA GLU A 389 -2.12 -12.38 -8.38
C GLU A 389 -3.16 -11.70 -9.29
N GLN A 390 -3.22 -10.37 -9.26
CA GLN A 390 -4.15 -9.57 -10.07
C GLN A 390 -3.78 -9.49 -11.56
N LEU A 391 -2.56 -9.89 -11.93
CA LEU A 391 -2.11 -9.91 -13.32
C LEU A 391 -2.45 -11.26 -13.98
N SER A 392 -2.68 -11.23 -15.30
CA SER A 392 -2.67 -12.48 -16.08
C SER A 392 -1.30 -13.16 -16.01
N ASP A 393 -1.25 -14.47 -16.27
CA ASP A 393 0.01 -15.21 -16.22
C ASP A 393 1.01 -14.72 -17.27
N GLU A 394 0.52 -14.31 -18.45
CA GLU A 394 1.34 -13.65 -19.47
C GLU A 394 1.91 -12.32 -18.97
N GLU A 395 1.11 -11.51 -18.29
CA GLU A 395 1.56 -10.24 -17.70
C GLU A 395 2.60 -10.48 -16.60
N LYS A 396 2.40 -11.47 -15.72
CA LYS A 396 3.39 -11.86 -14.70
C LYS A 396 4.72 -12.22 -15.34
N ILE A 397 4.73 -13.13 -16.32
CA ILE A 397 5.95 -13.56 -17.01
C ILE A 397 6.62 -12.36 -17.72
N SER A 398 5.85 -11.53 -18.42
CA SER A 398 6.39 -10.36 -19.14
C SER A 398 7.07 -9.37 -18.19
N SER A 399 6.52 -9.19 -16.98
CA SER A 399 7.10 -8.37 -15.91
C SER A 399 8.34 -9.01 -15.25
N GLY A 400 8.70 -10.25 -15.60
CA GLY A 400 9.82 -10.98 -15.01
C GLY A 400 9.46 -11.74 -13.73
N VAL A 401 8.17 -11.96 -13.45
CA VAL A 401 7.70 -12.79 -12.35
C VAL A 401 7.41 -14.19 -12.86
N THR A 402 8.28 -15.14 -12.51
CA THR A 402 8.12 -16.57 -12.81
C THR A 402 7.47 -17.31 -11.66
N GLU A 403 6.91 -18.49 -11.95
CA GLU A 403 6.24 -19.36 -10.98
C GLU A 403 7.12 -19.79 -9.79
N ASP A 404 8.43 -19.84 -9.99
CA ASP A 404 9.42 -20.27 -9.02
C ASP A 404 10.06 -19.10 -8.25
N LEU A 405 9.74 -17.85 -8.62
CA LEU A 405 10.42 -16.67 -8.10
C LEU A 405 10.03 -16.40 -6.64
N ILE A 406 11.03 -16.38 -5.76
CA ILE A 406 10.92 -15.81 -4.42
C ILE A 406 11.76 -14.54 -4.37
N ARG A 407 11.18 -13.44 -3.88
CA ARG A 407 11.89 -12.18 -3.62
C ARG A 407 12.25 -12.10 -2.15
N ILE A 408 13.50 -11.75 -1.88
CA ILE A 408 14.03 -11.55 -0.53
C ILE A 408 14.55 -10.13 -0.38
N SER A 409 14.01 -9.41 0.60
CA SER A 409 14.64 -8.20 1.15
C SER A 409 15.48 -8.63 2.33
N VAL A 410 16.79 -8.67 2.15
CA VAL A 410 17.71 -9.18 3.17
C VAL A 410 17.87 -8.15 4.27
N GLY A 411 17.68 -8.56 5.52
CA GLY A 411 17.76 -7.72 6.70
C GLY A 411 19.18 -7.57 7.25
N THR A 412 19.25 -7.21 8.53
CA THR A 412 20.49 -6.92 9.26
C THR A 412 20.83 -7.95 10.33
N GLU A 413 20.08 -9.06 10.38
CA GLU A 413 20.35 -10.20 11.25
C GLU A 413 21.73 -10.80 10.98
N HIS A 414 22.16 -11.72 11.86
CA HIS A 414 23.35 -12.50 11.60
C HIS A 414 23.14 -13.38 10.36
N ILE A 415 24.08 -13.35 9.41
CA ILE A 415 23.93 -14.02 8.12
C ILE A 415 23.73 -15.54 8.26
N ASP A 416 24.41 -16.16 9.23
CA ASP A 416 24.27 -17.61 9.46
C ASP A 416 22.86 -18.00 9.91
N ASP A 417 22.16 -17.13 10.65
CA ASP A 417 20.78 -17.40 11.09
C ASP A 417 19.80 -17.28 9.92
N ILE A 418 20.03 -16.31 9.02
CA ILE A 418 19.27 -16.19 7.76
C ILE A 418 19.47 -17.46 6.94
N ILE A 419 20.72 -17.87 6.70
CA ILE A 419 21.06 -19.07 5.93
C ILE A 419 20.45 -20.32 6.58
N ALA A 420 20.54 -20.46 7.90
CA ALA A 420 19.95 -21.59 8.61
C ALA A 420 18.42 -21.66 8.44
N ASP A 421 17.73 -20.51 8.39
CA ASP A 421 16.28 -20.48 8.15
C ASP A 421 15.92 -20.87 6.70
N PHE A 422 16.77 -20.54 5.71
CA PHE A 422 16.64 -21.07 4.35
C PHE A 422 16.84 -22.59 4.33
N GLU A 423 17.91 -23.10 4.93
CA GLU A 423 18.22 -24.53 4.92
C GLU A 423 17.13 -25.37 5.58
N GLN A 424 16.54 -24.89 6.68
CA GLN A 424 15.44 -25.61 7.32
C GLN A 424 14.16 -25.56 6.49
N ALA A 425 13.84 -24.41 5.87
CA ALA A 425 12.66 -24.27 5.01
C ALA A 425 12.78 -25.13 3.74
N PHE A 426 13.95 -25.16 3.10
CA PHE A 426 14.20 -26.01 1.93
C PHE A 426 14.07 -27.50 2.26
N LYS A 427 14.64 -27.97 3.38
CA LYS A 427 14.51 -29.37 3.80
C LYS A 427 13.06 -29.75 4.10
N ALA A 428 12.30 -28.84 4.72
CA ALA A 428 10.88 -29.06 4.98
C ALA A 428 10.08 -29.17 3.68
N ALA A 429 10.28 -28.24 2.74
CA ALA A 429 9.62 -28.25 1.42
C ALA A 429 10.01 -29.48 0.57
N ALA A 430 11.27 -29.88 0.61
CA ALA A 430 11.76 -31.09 -0.06
C ALA A 430 11.17 -32.37 0.54
N ALA A 431 10.96 -32.42 1.86
CA ALA A 431 10.28 -33.54 2.51
C ALA A 431 8.81 -33.65 2.11
N THR A 432 8.14 -32.54 1.77
CA THR A 432 6.78 -32.54 1.22
C THR A 432 6.74 -32.93 -0.25
N THR A 433 7.68 -32.47 -1.08
CA THR A 433 7.74 -32.86 -2.50
C THR A 433 8.20 -34.31 -2.70
N THR A 434 9.09 -34.84 -1.86
CA THR A 434 9.44 -36.28 -1.85
C THR A 434 8.31 -37.18 -1.35
N LYS A 435 7.42 -36.68 -0.48
CA LYS A 435 6.19 -37.39 -0.07
C LYS A 435 5.08 -37.37 -1.12
N GLY A 436 5.12 -36.44 -2.08
CA GLY A 436 4.16 -36.37 -3.20
C GLY A 436 4.71 -36.87 -4.55
N GLY A 437 6.04 -36.94 -4.70
CA GLY A 437 6.76 -37.29 -5.93
C GLY A 437 7.40 -38.69 -5.91
N ALA A 438 7.23 -39.45 -4.83
CA ALA A 438 7.44 -40.89 -4.90
C ALA A 438 6.24 -41.51 -5.61
N GLU A 439 6.47 -42.09 -6.79
CA GLU A 439 5.71 -43.29 -7.15
C GLU A 439 5.71 -44.21 -5.91
N LEU A 440 4.56 -44.37 -5.26
CA LEU A 440 4.31 -45.54 -4.42
C LEU A 440 4.31 -46.77 -5.35
N LYS A 441 5.49 -47.27 -5.68
CA LYS A 441 5.66 -48.61 -6.22
C LYS A 441 5.43 -49.64 -5.10
N PRO A 442 4.59 -50.66 -5.30
CA PRO A 442 4.09 -51.51 -4.22
C PRO A 442 5.02 -52.67 -3.90
N LEU A 443 5.28 -52.88 -2.61
CA LEU A 443 5.37 -54.22 -2.02
C LEU A 443 3.93 -54.77 -2.04
N LEU A 444 3.47 -55.72 -2.84
CA LEU A 444 3.98 -56.55 -3.93
C LEU A 444 2.83 -56.68 -4.94
N LEU A 445 3.09 -56.49 -6.22
CA LEU A 445 2.88 -57.48 -7.29
C LEU A 445 3.06 -56.79 -8.65
N LEU A 446 4.23 -57.00 -9.27
CA LEU A 446 4.36 -57.12 -10.73
C LEU A 446 3.91 -58.55 -11.13
N PRO A 447 3.72 -58.89 -12.42
CA PRO A 447 3.71 -58.08 -13.64
C PRO A 447 2.46 -58.38 -14.52
N LEU A 448 2.49 -57.92 -15.77
CA LEU A 448 1.66 -58.35 -16.90
C LEU A 448 0.29 -57.69 -17.05
N LEU A 449 0.31 -56.50 -17.65
CA LEU A 449 -0.42 -56.30 -18.90
C LEU A 449 0.08 -57.37 -19.91
N SER A 450 -0.49 -58.56 -19.85
CA SER A 450 -0.67 -59.39 -21.03
C SER A 450 -1.78 -60.38 -20.74
N ALA A 451 -2.70 -60.44 -21.69
CA ALA A 451 -3.71 -61.46 -21.84
C ALA A 451 -5.01 -61.25 -21.04
N LEU A 452 -5.99 -60.80 -21.82
CA LEU A 452 -7.38 -61.28 -21.83
C LEU A 452 -8.35 -60.58 -20.87
N ALA A 453 -8.81 -59.41 -21.30
CA ALA A 453 -10.24 -59.30 -21.56
C ALA A 453 -10.45 -59.35 -23.08
N THR A 454 -10.99 -60.47 -23.57
CA THR A 454 -12.13 -60.56 -24.51
C THR A 454 -12.10 -61.86 -25.32
N THR A 455 -12.78 -62.89 -24.81
CA THR A 455 -13.86 -63.49 -25.61
C THR A 455 -15.13 -62.68 -25.34
N THR A 456 -15.49 -61.90 -26.35
CA THR A 456 -16.79 -61.28 -26.53
C THR A 456 -17.78 -62.28 -27.11
N THR A 457 -18.93 -62.42 -26.48
CA THR A 457 -20.27 -62.53 -27.12
C THR A 457 -21.26 -62.00 -26.07
N ALA A 458 -21.72 -60.75 -26.20
CA ALA A 458 -22.98 -60.32 -26.83
C ALA A 458 -24.22 -60.64 -25.95
N ALA A 459 -25.16 -59.74 -25.64
CA ALA A 459 -25.38 -58.33 -25.93
C ALA A 459 -26.45 -57.80 -24.94
N THR A 460 -26.39 -56.52 -24.53
CA THR A 460 -27.50 -55.55 -24.37
C THR A 460 -27.09 -54.34 -23.52
N ALA A 461 -27.46 -53.14 -23.95
CA ALA A 461 -27.15 -51.85 -23.35
C ALA A 461 -27.98 -51.54 -22.08
N LYS A 462 -27.38 -50.88 -21.05
CA LYS A 462 -28.07 -50.03 -20.03
C LYS A 462 -27.12 -49.31 -19.02
N ALA A 463 -27.29 -47.98 -18.92
CA ALA A 463 -27.12 -47.03 -17.79
C ALA A 463 -25.75 -46.79 -17.07
N ASN A 464 -25.36 -45.51 -16.99
CA ASN A 464 -24.28 -44.91 -16.16
C ASN A 464 -24.47 -45.15 -14.65
N PRO A 465 -23.39 -45.21 -13.82
CA PRO A 465 -23.50 -45.07 -12.38
C PRO A 465 -23.70 -43.60 -11.98
N GLU A 466 -24.74 -43.31 -11.19
CA GLU A 466 -25.05 -41.96 -10.69
C GLU A 466 -23.98 -41.42 -9.72
N PRO A 467 -23.74 -40.10 -9.68
CA PRO A 467 -22.92 -39.48 -8.65
C PRO A 467 -23.55 -39.70 -7.27
N THR A 468 -22.78 -40.19 -6.31
CA THR A 468 -23.23 -40.33 -4.92
C THR A 468 -23.38 -38.95 -4.29
N THR A 469 -24.61 -38.45 -4.28
CA THR A 469 -24.96 -37.17 -3.65
C THR A 469 -25.58 -37.38 -2.27
N THR A 470 -25.43 -36.42 -1.35
CA THR A 470 -26.00 -36.46 -0.01
C THR A 470 -26.94 -35.28 0.25
N THR A 471 -27.80 -35.39 1.26
CA THR A 471 -28.56 -34.25 1.79
C THR A 471 -27.83 -33.69 3.01
N ILE A 472 -27.57 -32.39 3.04
CA ILE A 472 -26.98 -31.68 4.17
C ILE A 472 -28.05 -30.82 4.83
N THR A 473 -28.28 -31.03 6.11
CA THR A 473 -29.19 -30.23 6.91
C THR A 473 -28.37 -29.32 7.83
N LEU A 474 -28.45 -28.01 7.62
CA LEU A 474 -27.83 -26.99 8.46
C LEU A 474 -28.86 -26.46 9.46
N ARG A 475 -28.58 -26.59 10.76
CA ARG A 475 -29.45 -26.08 11.82
C ARG A 475 -28.76 -24.94 12.57
N ILE A 476 -29.47 -23.83 12.73
CA ILE A 476 -28.99 -22.65 13.49
C ILE A 476 -29.62 -22.70 14.90
N PRO A 477 -28.82 -22.90 15.97
CA PRO A 477 -29.33 -22.97 17.33
C PRO A 477 -29.81 -21.60 17.83
N PRO A 478 -30.72 -21.56 18.81
CA PRO A 478 -31.10 -20.32 19.47
C PRO A 478 -29.91 -19.80 20.30
N SER A 479 -29.38 -18.62 19.94
CA SER A 479 -28.30 -17.95 20.68
C SER A 479 -28.76 -16.66 21.35
N PRO A 480 -28.27 -16.33 22.55
CA PRO A 480 -28.54 -15.06 23.23
C PRO A 480 -27.79 -13.87 22.59
N PRO A 481 -28.29 -12.62 22.69
CA PRO A 481 -29.51 -12.19 23.40
C PRO A 481 -30.80 -12.44 22.60
N GLN A 482 -31.89 -12.68 23.34
CA GLN A 482 -33.14 -13.29 22.87
C GLN A 482 -33.87 -12.48 21.79
N LEU A 483 -34.11 -13.13 20.64
CA LEU A 483 -35.15 -12.72 19.71
C LEU A 483 -36.55 -12.95 20.31
N PRO A 484 -37.57 -12.17 19.91
CA PRO A 484 -38.95 -12.32 20.41
C PRO A 484 -39.57 -13.70 20.15
N ASN A 485 -39.02 -14.46 19.19
CA ASN A 485 -39.34 -15.87 18.99
C ASN A 485 -38.04 -16.65 18.72
N PRO A 486 -37.46 -17.35 19.72
CA PRO A 486 -36.16 -18.01 19.60
C PRO A 486 -36.15 -19.16 18.57
N ASN A 487 -37.31 -19.55 18.03
CA ASN A 487 -37.46 -20.72 17.16
C ASN A 487 -37.65 -20.39 15.66
N LEU A 488 -37.75 -19.12 15.26
CA LEU A 488 -37.98 -18.74 13.86
C LEU A 488 -37.20 -17.50 13.42
N LEU A 489 -36.19 -17.70 12.57
CA LEU A 489 -35.61 -16.68 11.70
C LEU A 489 -36.67 -16.20 10.69
N PRO A 490 -36.52 -14.99 10.11
CA PRO A 490 -37.45 -14.48 9.11
C PRO A 490 -37.65 -15.47 7.95
N PRO A 491 -38.87 -15.68 7.42
CA PRO A 491 -39.12 -16.62 6.33
C PRO A 491 -38.32 -16.33 5.05
N SER A 492 -37.82 -15.11 4.87
CA SER A 492 -36.94 -14.71 3.77
C SER A 492 -35.48 -15.13 3.95
N THR A 493 -35.14 -15.78 5.07
CA THR A 493 -33.79 -16.31 5.32
C THR A 493 -33.52 -17.48 4.37
N HIS A 494 -32.32 -17.52 3.80
CA HIS A 494 -31.84 -18.63 3.00
C HIS A 494 -30.32 -18.76 3.15
N ALA A 495 -29.75 -19.88 2.70
CA ALA A 495 -28.31 -20.08 2.72
C ALA A 495 -27.82 -20.64 1.39
N THR A 496 -26.57 -20.35 1.06
CA THR A 496 -25.90 -20.83 -0.15
C THR A 496 -24.67 -21.67 0.19
N LEU A 497 -24.47 -22.76 -0.55
CA LEU A 497 -23.24 -23.55 -0.58
C LEU A 497 -22.53 -23.31 -1.92
N THR A 498 -21.35 -22.71 -1.88
CA THR A 498 -20.59 -22.33 -3.07
C THR A 498 -19.26 -23.10 -3.13
N SER A 499 -19.01 -23.76 -4.26
CA SER A 499 -17.73 -24.40 -4.60
C SER A 499 -17.34 -24.03 -6.04
N ALA A 500 -16.10 -24.34 -6.46
CA ALA A 500 -15.62 -24.05 -7.81
C ALA A 500 -16.51 -24.72 -8.86
N GLY A 501 -17.41 -23.95 -9.47
CA GLY A 501 -18.34 -24.40 -10.52
C GLY A 501 -19.71 -24.92 -10.04
N THR A 502 -20.04 -24.91 -8.75
CA THR A 502 -21.36 -25.34 -8.24
C THR A 502 -21.85 -24.42 -7.12
N SER A 503 -23.12 -23.98 -7.20
CA SER A 503 -23.79 -23.19 -6.16
C SER A 503 -25.16 -23.81 -5.86
N LEU A 504 -25.39 -24.19 -4.60
CA LEU A 504 -26.68 -24.71 -4.12
C LEU A 504 -27.29 -23.70 -3.16
N SER A 505 -28.61 -23.53 -3.19
CA SER A 505 -29.34 -22.62 -2.28
C SER A 505 -30.45 -23.38 -1.57
N ALA A 506 -30.60 -23.14 -0.27
CA ALA A 506 -31.67 -23.72 0.54
C ALA A 506 -32.45 -22.60 1.25
N PRO A 507 -33.79 -22.53 1.11
CA PRO A 507 -34.62 -21.62 1.89
C PRO A 507 -34.77 -22.12 3.33
N LEU A 508 -35.09 -21.21 4.25
CA LEU A 508 -35.41 -21.55 5.63
C LEU A 508 -36.63 -22.49 5.69
N SER A 509 -36.45 -23.64 6.31
CA SER A 509 -37.51 -24.58 6.65
C SER A 509 -37.96 -24.40 8.10
N VAL A 510 -38.67 -25.38 8.67
CA VAL A 510 -39.16 -25.31 10.05
C VAL A 510 -38.01 -25.30 11.07
N ALA A 511 -38.16 -24.52 12.15
CA ALA A 511 -37.23 -24.47 13.29
C ALA A 511 -35.77 -24.15 12.90
N ASN A 512 -35.54 -23.03 12.22
CA ASN A 512 -34.20 -22.52 11.87
C ASN A 512 -33.30 -23.49 11.10
N THR A 513 -33.91 -24.34 10.27
CA THR A 513 -33.23 -25.43 9.56
C THR A 513 -33.20 -25.15 8.05
N LEU A 514 -32.07 -25.39 7.39
CA LEU A 514 -31.83 -25.19 5.96
C LEU A 514 -31.37 -26.53 5.35
N VAL A 515 -32.04 -27.02 4.31
CA VAL A 515 -31.79 -28.37 3.76
C VAL A 515 -31.29 -28.27 2.32
N PHE A 516 -30.05 -28.71 2.09
CA PHE A 516 -29.43 -28.81 0.78
C PHE A 516 -29.48 -30.25 0.29
N HIS A 517 -30.12 -30.46 -0.85
CA HIS A 517 -30.16 -31.77 -1.49
C HIS A 517 -29.05 -31.89 -2.52
N ASN A 518 -28.70 -33.14 -2.84
CA ASN A 518 -27.77 -33.50 -3.91
C ASN A 518 -26.35 -32.91 -3.78
N VAL A 519 -25.85 -32.72 -2.56
CA VAL A 519 -24.50 -32.21 -2.32
C VAL A 519 -23.46 -33.29 -2.62
N SER A 520 -22.49 -32.99 -3.48
CA SER A 520 -21.41 -33.92 -3.84
C SER A 520 -20.19 -33.77 -2.92
N ALA A 521 -19.27 -34.74 -2.92
CA ALA A 521 -18.03 -34.62 -2.17
C ALA A 521 -17.20 -33.41 -2.63
N GLY A 522 -16.68 -32.61 -1.71
CA GLY A 522 -15.97 -31.37 -2.02
C GLY A 522 -15.95 -30.36 -0.87
N SER A 523 -15.25 -29.25 -1.08
CA SER A 523 -15.20 -28.11 -0.15
C SER A 523 -16.19 -27.04 -0.58
N TYR A 524 -17.02 -26.58 0.34
CA TYR A 524 -18.05 -25.55 0.11
C TYR A 524 -17.89 -24.39 1.10
N LEU A 525 -18.12 -23.17 0.61
CA LEU A 525 -18.37 -22.00 1.46
C LEU A 525 -19.88 -21.93 1.76
N VAL A 526 -20.23 -21.75 3.02
CA VAL A 526 -21.61 -21.58 3.49
C VAL A 526 -21.83 -20.12 3.86
N ASP A 527 -22.77 -19.49 3.18
CA ASP A 527 -23.22 -18.13 3.49
C ASP A 527 -24.70 -18.15 3.86
N VAL A 528 -25.06 -17.61 5.03
CA VAL A 528 -26.45 -17.49 5.49
C VAL A 528 -26.92 -16.06 5.30
N HIS A 529 -27.88 -15.87 4.40
CA HIS A 529 -28.50 -14.59 4.10
C HIS A 529 -29.75 -14.41 4.96
N CYS A 530 -29.64 -13.62 6.02
CA CYS A 530 -30.75 -13.26 6.89
C CYS A 530 -30.92 -11.73 6.89
N PRO A 531 -32.14 -11.19 6.71
CA PRO A 531 -32.35 -9.74 6.69
C PRO A 531 -32.11 -9.09 8.06
N THR A 532 -32.24 -9.85 9.14
CA THR A 532 -32.15 -9.35 10.53
C THR A 532 -30.82 -9.68 11.21
N HIS A 533 -30.03 -10.65 10.71
CA HIS A 533 -28.80 -11.13 11.35
C HIS A 533 -27.69 -11.33 10.34
N ALA A 534 -26.46 -11.03 10.74
CA ALA A 534 -25.25 -11.40 9.99
C ALA A 534 -24.67 -12.70 10.57
N PHE A 535 -24.25 -13.60 9.70
CA PHE A 535 -23.59 -14.85 10.05
C PHE A 535 -22.16 -14.83 9.52
N VAL A 536 -21.23 -15.43 10.25
CA VAL A 536 -19.85 -15.58 9.76
C VAL A 536 -19.83 -16.66 8.68
N PRO A 537 -19.13 -16.46 7.55
CA PRO A 537 -19.00 -17.50 6.53
C PRO A 537 -18.32 -18.75 7.10
N LEU A 538 -18.91 -19.91 6.85
CA LEU A 538 -18.37 -21.20 7.28
C LEU A 538 -17.79 -21.92 6.07
N ARG A 539 -16.76 -22.74 6.28
CA ARG A 539 -16.35 -23.73 5.28
C ARG A 539 -16.76 -25.12 5.73
N LEU A 540 -17.34 -25.85 4.79
CA LEU A 540 -17.87 -27.20 4.95
C LEU A 540 -17.17 -28.15 3.97
N ASP A 541 -16.45 -29.14 4.51
CA ASP A 541 -15.76 -30.16 3.71
C ASP A 541 -16.53 -31.51 3.78
N VAL A 542 -17.05 -31.97 2.64
CA VAL A 542 -17.82 -33.23 2.51
C VAL A 542 -16.91 -34.34 2.00
N VAL A 543 -16.71 -35.39 2.80
CA VAL A 543 -15.89 -36.56 2.41
C VAL A 543 -16.72 -37.84 2.45
N LEU A 544 -16.66 -38.66 1.38
CA LEU A 544 -17.31 -39.98 1.31
C LEU A 544 -16.41 -41.08 1.92
N LEU A 545 -16.95 -41.91 2.81
CA LEU A 545 -16.28 -43.10 3.35
C LEU A 545 -16.71 -44.34 2.56
N ALA A 546 -15.75 -45.13 2.09
CA ALA A 546 -16.01 -46.44 1.50
C ALA A 546 -16.54 -47.44 2.57
N PRO A 547 -17.45 -48.37 2.21
CA PRO A 547 -17.93 -49.37 3.15
C PRO A 547 -16.79 -50.30 3.60
N SER A 548 -16.59 -50.44 4.91
CA SER A 548 -15.56 -51.31 5.47
C SER A 548 -16.00 -52.78 5.42
N THR A 549 -15.25 -53.62 4.71
CA THR A 549 -15.37 -55.08 4.78
C THR A 549 -14.56 -55.61 5.97
N PHE A 550 -15.25 -56.12 7.00
CA PHE A 550 -14.60 -56.83 8.10
C PHE A 550 -14.13 -58.22 7.61
N GLY A 551 -12.81 -58.45 7.63
CA GLY A 551 -12.19 -59.76 7.38
C GLY A 551 -12.38 -60.72 8.55
N SER A 552 -12.75 -61.96 8.23
CA SER A 552 -12.85 -63.09 9.14
C SER A 552 -11.44 -63.59 9.54
N GLY A 553 -11.10 -63.47 10.82
CA GLY A 553 -9.99 -64.20 11.43
C GLY A 553 -10.51 -65.47 12.12
N THR A 554 -9.93 -66.62 11.79
CA THR A 554 -10.22 -67.93 12.38
C THR A 554 -9.56 -68.12 13.75
N SER A 555 -10.38 -68.62 14.68
CA SER A 555 -10.11 -69.51 15.83
C SER A 555 -9.06 -69.15 16.90
N GLY A 556 -9.55 -68.98 18.14
CA GLY A 556 -8.76 -69.01 19.38
C GLY A 556 -9.62 -68.79 20.64
N THR A 557 -10.29 -69.86 21.07
CA THR A 557 -10.89 -70.17 22.39
C THR A 557 -11.07 -69.06 23.44
N GLY A 558 -12.32 -68.79 23.84
CA GLY A 558 -12.62 -68.08 25.09
C GLY A 558 -14.07 -67.58 25.17
N THR A 559 -14.81 -68.09 26.15
CA THR A 559 -16.26 -67.97 26.37
C THR A 559 -16.77 -66.57 26.70
N GLY A 560 -17.92 -66.19 26.12
CA GLY A 560 -18.93 -65.35 26.80
C GLY A 560 -19.37 -64.04 26.13
N ALA A 561 -20.67 -63.99 25.81
CA ALA A 561 -21.54 -62.83 25.51
C ALA A 561 -21.60 -62.29 24.06
N GLU A 562 -22.74 -62.56 23.42
CA GLU A 562 -23.22 -61.94 22.18
C GLU A 562 -23.28 -60.41 22.29
N LYS A 563 -22.55 -59.70 21.42
CA LYS A 563 -22.86 -58.33 21.01
C LYS A 563 -23.41 -58.33 19.59
N LYS A 564 -24.68 -57.97 19.42
CA LYS A 564 -25.30 -57.69 18.10
C LYS A 564 -24.47 -56.64 17.35
N LYS A 565 -23.75 -57.04 16.30
CA LYS A 565 -23.04 -56.12 15.39
C LYS A 565 -24.05 -55.45 14.45
N LYS A 566 -24.29 -54.14 14.60
CA LYS A 566 -24.95 -53.31 13.58
C LYS A 566 -24.03 -53.20 12.35
N LYS A 567 -24.55 -53.49 11.16
CA LYS A 567 -23.88 -53.30 9.86
C LYS A 567 -23.93 -51.81 9.51
N VAL A 568 -22.80 -51.11 9.51
CA VAL A 568 -22.70 -49.71 9.06
C VAL A 568 -22.31 -49.73 7.57
N LEU A 569 -23.16 -49.18 6.71
CA LEU A 569 -22.96 -49.07 5.26
C LEU A 569 -22.66 -47.61 4.91
N GLY A 570 -21.38 -47.28 4.72
CA GLY A 570 -20.92 -45.95 4.29
C GLY A 570 -21.13 -44.84 5.32
N GLY A 571 -20.37 -43.74 5.18
CA GLY A 571 -20.53 -42.57 6.04
C GLY A 571 -19.99 -41.32 5.36
N VAL A 572 -20.53 -40.17 5.73
CA VAL A 572 -20.03 -38.86 5.31
C VAL A 572 -19.41 -38.19 6.53
N LYS A 573 -18.21 -37.63 6.40
CA LYS A 573 -17.65 -36.74 7.43
C LYS A 573 -17.82 -35.31 6.98
N VAL A 574 -18.30 -34.48 7.90
CA VAL A 574 -18.43 -33.04 7.73
C VAL A 574 -17.55 -32.36 8.78
N TRP A 575 -16.84 -31.33 8.36
CA TRP A 575 -16.02 -30.48 9.22
C TRP A 575 -16.48 -29.05 9.07
N GLU A 576 -16.58 -28.32 10.18
CA GLU A 576 -16.77 -26.87 10.18
C GLU A 576 -15.40 -26.20 10.33
N THR A 577 -15.08 -25.25 9.46
CA THR A 577 -13.87 -24.42 9.58
C THR A 577 -14.23 -22.94 9.47
N PHE A 578 -13.61 -22.13 10.32
CA PHE A 578 -13.89 -20.69 10.45
C PHE A 578 -12.93 -19.87 9.59
N ARG A 579 -13.43 -18.90 8.82
CA ARG A 579 -12.59 -17.87 8.19
C ARG A 579 -12.28 -16.78 9.23
N GLY A 580 -11.11 -16.86 9.85
CA GLY A 580 -10.65 -15.76 10.71
C GLY A 580 -9.65 -16.10 11.82
N ASN A 581 -8.91 -17.20 11.72
CA ASN A 581 -7.63 -17.42 12.42
C ASN A 581 -6.80 -18.37 11.56
N ASP A 582 -5.48 -18.30 11.69
CA ASP A 582 -4.47 -19.07 10.97
C ASP A 582 -4.97 -20.46 10.52
N TRP A 583 -4.70 -20.83 9.26
CA TRP A 583 -5.15 -22.03 8.54
C TRP A 583 -4.90 -23.40 9.24
N GLY A 584 -4.49 -23.40 10.51
CA GLY A 584 -4.19 -24.57 11.35
C GLY A 584 -5.27 -25.02 12.33
N ASN A 585 -6.50 -24.51 12.33
CA ASN A 585 -7.53 -25.02 13.27
C ASN A 585 -8.18 -26.32 12.79
N LYS A 586 -7.92 -27.42 13.51
CA LYS A 586 -8.70 -28.66 13.47
C LYS A 586 -10.10 -28.38 14.05
N GLY A 587 -11.11 -28.19 13.20
CA GLY A 587 -12.51 -28.10 13.63
C GLY A 587 -12.91 -29.34 14.44
N GLU A 588 -13.77 -29.15 15.46
CA GLU A 588 -14.39 -30.25 16.19
C GLU A 588 -15.16 -31.15 15.20
N GLY A 589 -14.76 -32.41 15.06
CA GLY A 589 -15.41 -33.32 14.13
C GLY A 589 -16.79 -33.72 14.66
N VAL A 590 -17.87 -33.36 13.95
CA VAL A 590 -19.19 -33.93 14.21
C VAL A 590 -19.16 -35.39 13.76
N ARG A 591 -19.00 -36.32 14.71
CA ARG A 591 -19.11 -37.76 14.41
C ARG A 591 -20.57 -38.07 14.12
N ALA A 592 -20.83 -38.71 12.98
CA ALA A 592 -22.15 -39.26 12.61
C ALA A 592 -22.72 -40.29 13.62
N GLU A 593 -22.00 -40.61 14.69
CA GLU A 593 -22.41 -41.57 15.72
C GLU A 593 -23.15 -40.93 16.91
N GLU A 594 -23.24 -39.60 17.02
CA GLU A 594 -23.89 -38.91 18.14
C GLU A 594 -25.31 -38.39 17.86
N VAL A 595 -26.01 -38.97 16.88
CA VAL A 595 -27.47 -38.80 16.77
C VAL A 595 -28.15 -40.06 17.27
N GLY A 596 -28.67 -40.00 18.50
CA GLY A 596 -29.42 -41.07 19.11
C GLY A 596 -30.61 -41.52 18.25
N GLY A 597 -30.64 -42.82 17.94
CA GLY A 597 -31.86 -43.58 17.62
C GLY A 597 -32.59 -43.25 16.31
N GLY A 598 -32.22 -43.89 15.20
CA GLY A 598 -33.07 -43.95 14.01
C GLY A 598 -32.39 -44.64 12.82
N VAL A 599 -33.12 -45.46 12.08
CA VAL A 599 -32.64 -46.30 10.97
C VAL A 599 -32.38 -45.46 9.69
N LEU A 600 -31.23 -45.64 9.04
CA LEU A 600 -30.94 -45.09 7.70
C LEU A 600 -31.80 -45.80 6.63
N ARG A 601 -32.93 -45.21 6.26
CA ARG A 601 -33.50 -45.29 4.91
C ARG A 601 -33.55 -43.86 4.35
N GLY A 602 -32.68 -43.55 3.38
CA GLY A 602 -32.57 -42.23 2.76
C GLY A 602 -31.63 -41.27 3.53
N GLY A 603 -30.33 -41.57 3.55
CA GLY A 603 -29.35 -40.92 4.43
C GLY A 603 -29.02 -39.47 4.07
N GLY A 604 -29.50 -38.53 4.89
CA GLY A 604 -28.96 -37.17 5.00
C GLY A 604 -28.06 -37.03 6.23
N VAL A 605 -27.14 -36.07 6.21
CA VAL A 605 -26.23 -35.71 7.30
C VAL A 605 -26.72 -34.40 7.91
N VAL A 606 -26.91 -34.38 9.23
CA VAL A 606 -27.28 -33.16 9.96
C VAL A 606 -26.01 -32.54 10.54
N VAL A 607 -25.84 -31.24 10.33
CA VAL A 607 -24.71 -30.43 10.81
C VAL A 607 -25.28 -29.31 11.68
N ASP A 608 -25.00 -29.36 12.97
CA ASP A 608 -25.41 -28.34 13.93
C ASP A 608 -24.32 -27.26 14.02
N VAL A 609 -24.59 -26.08 13.47
CA VAL A 609 -23.65 -24.96 13.49
C VAL A 609 -23.70 -24.29 14.86
N ARG A 610 -22.60 -24.27 15.61
CA ARG A 610 -22.55 -23.54 16.89
C ARG A 610 -22.22 -22.06 16.66
N VAL A 611 -23.05 -21.17 17.19
CA VAL A 611 -22.68 -19.75 17.36
C VAL A 611 -21.73 -19.68 18.56
N VAL A 612 -20.44 -19.44 18.30
CA VAL A 612 -19.45 -19.29 19.37
C VAL A 612 -19.54 -17.89 19.96
N GLU A 613 -19.82 -17.81 21.26
CA GLU A 613 -19.70 -16.57 22.04
C GLU A 613 -18.24 -16.09 22.03
N GLY A 614 -17.96 -15.10 21.19
CA GLY A 614 -16.62 -14.52 21.07
C GLY A 614 -16.65 -13.24 20.24
N LYS A 615 -16.94 -12.12 20.93
CA LYS A 615 -16.82 -10.72 20.47
C LYS A 615 -16.85 -10.50 18.95
N GLY A 616 -18.04 -10.50 18.37
CA GLY A 616 -18.26 -10.10 16.98
C GLY A 616 -19.55 -9.31 16.78
N TYR A 617 -19.39 -8.01 16.55
CA TYR A 617 -20.18 -7.20 15.61
C TYR A 617 -21.71 -7.33 15.67
N PHE A 618 -22.31 -6.63 16.64
CA PHE A 618 -23.73 -6.30 16.63
C PHE A 618 -23.96 -5.00 15.84
N LEU A 619 -24.78 -5.07 14.79
CA LEU A 619 -25.56 -3.92 14.30
C LEU A 619 -26.95 -4.44 13.99
N GLU A 620 -27.89 -4.19 14.90
CA GLU A 620 -29.32 -4.36 14.66
C GLU A 620 -29.67 -3.54 13.41
N ARG A 621 -30.14 -4.16 12.31
CA ARG A 621 -30.54 -3.40 11.10
C ARG A 621 -31.72 -2.45 11.36
N SER A 622 -32.44 -2.61 12.48
CA SER A 622 -33.44 -1.69 13.03
C SER A 622 -32.84 -0.41 13.64
N SER A 623 -31.52 -0.32 13.82
CA SER A 623 -30.86 0.91 14.31
C SER A 623 -30.67 1.99 13.23
N PHE A 624 -31.01 1.71 11.97
CA PHE A 624 -31.29 2.74 10.96
C PHE A 624 -32.73 3.24 11.10
N SER A 625 -33.01 3.93 12.20
CA SER A 625 -34.19 4.79 12.28
C SER A 625 -33.85 6.11 11.60
N VAL A 626 -34.64 6.53 10.62
CA VAL A 626 -34.60 7.89 10.04
C VAL A 626 -34.65 8.94 11.16
N MET A 627 -35.35 8.65 12.26
CA MET A 627 -35.42 9.52 13.43
C MET A 627 -34.12 9.54 14.28
N GLY A 628 -33.31 8.48 14.22
CA GLY A 628 -31.98 8.41 14.84
C GLY A 628 -30.93 9.28 14.14
N VAL A 629 -31.06 9.44 12.82
CA VAL A 629 -30.24 10.36 12.01
C VAL A 629 -30.46 11.81 12.44
N PHE A 630 -31.71 12.20 12.75
CA PHE A 630 -32.04 13.54 13.25
C PHE A 630 -31.65 13.81 14.71
N LYS A 631 -31.38 12.76 15.51
CA LYS A 631 -30.95 12.89 16.91
C LYS A 631 -29.43 12.99 17.07
N ASN A 632 -28.65 12.72 16.02
CA ASN A 632 -27.20 12.88 16.06
C ASN A 632 -26.84 14.33 15.70
N PRO A 633 -26.36 15.16 16.65
CA PRO A 633 -26.14 16.59 16.42
C PRO A 633 -25.10 16.87 15.34
N MET A 634 -24.13 15.96 15.11
CA MET A 634 -23.12 16.12 14.06
C MET A 634 -23.67 15.82 12.65
N ILE A 635 -24.58 14.85 12.54
CA ILE A 635 -25.23 14.53 11.26
C ILE A 635 -26.31 15.57 10.94
N LEU A 636 -27.05 16.04 11.95
CA LEU A 636 -27.97 17.16 11.81
C LEU A 636 -27.22 18.44 11.39
N LEU A 637 -26.06 18.73 11.99
CA LEU A 637 -25.22 19.85 11.59
C LEU A 637 -24.70 19.68 10.15
N GLY A 638 -24.34 18.46 9.74
CA GLY A 638 -23.93 18.15 8.36
C GLY A 638 -25.07 18.30 7.34
N LEU A 639 -26.29 17.85 7.67
CA LEU A 639 -27.47 17.99 6.81
C LEU A 639 -27.97 19.44 6.75
N VAL A 640 -27.94 20.18 7.86
CA VAL A 640 -28.25 21.62 7.90
C VAL A 640 -27.19 22.39 7.12
N SER A 641 -25.91 22.03 7.22
CA SER A 641 -24.83 22.64 6.43
C SER A 641 -24.98 22.34 4.94
N MET A 642 -25.37 21.12 4.55
CA MET A 642 -25.67 20.80 3.15
C MET A 642 -26.94 21.53 2.64
N ALA A 643 -27.98 21.66 3.46
CA ALA A 643 -29.17 22.44 3.11
C ALA A 643 -28.86 23.93 2.98
N LEU A 644 -27.96 24.48 3.81
CA LEU A 644 -27.49 25.86 3.73
C LEU A 644 -26.55 26.09 2.53
N PHE A 645 -25.66 25.14 2.20
CA PHE A 645 -24.73 25.32 1.07
C PHE A 645 -25.35 25.00 -0.29
N PHE A 646 -26.19 23.97 -0.39
CA PHE A 646 -26.78 23.51 -1.66
C PHE A 646 -28.26 23.86 -1.83
N GLY A 647 -29.01 24.01 -0.74
CA GLY A 647 -30.45 24.31 -0.77
C GLY A 647 -30.76 25.81 -0.80
N MET A 648 -29.96 26.63 -0.12
CA MET A 648 -30.18 28.08 -0.02
C MET A 648 -30.10 28.80 -1.39
N PRO A 649 -29.15 28.47 -2.29
CA PRO A 649 -29.14 29.05 -3.64
C PRO A 649 -30.44 28.76 -4.43
N LYS A 650 -30.95 27.53 -4.33
CA LYS A 650 -32.22 27.12 -4.97
C LYS A 650 -33.46 27.73 -4.32
N LEU A 651 -33.42 28.01 -3.03
CA LEU A 651 -34.51 28.69 -2.31
C LEU A 651 -34.59 30.17 -2.72
N VAL A 652 -33.44 30.85 -2.83
CA VAL A 652 -33.35 32.24 -3.29
C VAL A 652 -33.76 32.39 -4.76
N GLU A 653 -33.43 31.42 -5.62
CA GLU A 653 -33.88 31.40 -7.02
C GLU A 653 -35.40 31.24 -7.18
N ASN A 654 -36.08 30.64 -6.19
CA ASN A 654 -37.53 30.39 -6.23
C ASN A 654 -38.35 31.32 -5.31
N MET A 655 -37.71 32.31 -4.67
CA MET A 655 -38.43 33.35 -3.90
C MET A 655 -39.18 34.28 -4.84
N ASP A 656 -40.35 34.76 -4.40
CA ASP A 656 -40.99 35.86 -5.11
C ASP A 656 -40.09 37.12 -5.08
N PRO A 657 -40.24 38.03 -6.05
CA PRO A 657 -39.33 39.17 -6.20
C PRO A 657 -39.31 40.12 -5.01
N GLU A 658 -40.42 40.26 -4.27
CA GLU A 658 -40.51 41.17 -3.12
C GLU A 658 -39.82 40.56 -1.89
N MET A 659 -40.04 39.27 -1.61
CA MET A 659 -39.32 38.54 -0.55
C MET A 659 -37.83 38.46 -0.82
N ARG A 660 -37.42 38.29 -2.08
CA ARG A 660 -36.01 38.25 -2.46
C ARG A 660 -35.34 39.60 -2.22
N ALA A 661 -36.00 40.70 -2.59
CA ALA A 661 -35.49 42.05 -2.35
C ALA A 661 -35.34 42.34 -0.84
N GLU A 662 -36.31 41.93 -0.01
CA GLU A 662 -36.23 42.08 1.45
C GLU A 662 -35.11 41.22 2.06
N TRP A 663 -34.93 39.99 1.58
CA TRP A 663 -33.85 39.10 2.02
C TRP A 663 -32.47 39.65 1.64
N GLU A 664 -32.30 40.16 0.42
CA GLU A 664 -31.05 40.77 -0.05
C GLU A 664 -30.70 42.05 0.73
N ASP A 665 -31.69 42.86 1.11
CA ASP A 665 -31.46 44.07 1.91
C ASP A 665 -30.99 43.74 3.33
N ARG A 666 -31.57 42.70 3.96
CA ARG A 666 -31.12 42.21 5.28
C ARG A 666 -29.71 41.60 5.26
N GLN A 667 -29.22 41.09 4.13
CA GLN A 667 -27.85 40.58 4.02
C GLN A 667 -26.78 41.69 3.97
N LYS A 668 -27.15 42.93 3.64
CA LYS A 668 -26.20 44.06 3.65
C LYS A 668 -25.75 44.45 5.06
N GLU A 669 -26.57 44.18 6.07
CA GLU A 669 -26.27 44.46 7.48
C GLU A 669 -25.66 43.25 8.21
N ASN A 670 -25.46 42.12 7.52
CA ASN A 670 -24.94 40.89 8.12
C ASN A 670 -23.40 40.98 8.33
N PRO A 671 -22.91 40.97 9.59
CA PRO A 671 -21.49 41.14 9.88
C PRO A 671 -20.58 40.02 9.34
N MET A 672 -21.15 38.87 8.97
CA MET A 672 -20.41 37.77 8.33
C MET A 672 -20.01 38.06 6.87
N ASN A 673 -20.71 38.96 6.17
CA ASN A 673 -20.39 39.31 4.78
C ASN A 673 -19.14 40.21 4.66
N ALA A 674 -18.75 40.91 5.73
CA ALA A 674 -17.46 41.59 5.81
C ALA A 674 -16.27 40.62 5.97
N ILE A 675 -16.54 39.38 6.41
CA ILE A 675 -15.53 38.33 6.64
C ILE A 675 -15.40 37.39 5.42
N MET A 676 -16.44 37.27 4.59
CA MET A 676 -16.51 36.35 3.44
C MET A 676 -16.36 37.03 2.05
N GLY A 677 -15.60 38.12 1.97
CA GLY A 677 -15.53 39.00 0.79
C GLY A 677 -15.46 38.30 -0.59
N ALA A 678 -16.34 38.77 -1.48
CA ALA A 678 -16.40 38.59 -2.94
C ALA A 678 -17.10 37.33 -3.49
N ALA A 679 -18.43 37.36 -3.51
CA ALA A 679 -19.21 36.69 -4.56
C ALA A 679 -20.29 37.64 -5.11
N SER A 680 -20.28 37.79 -6.44
CA SER A 680 -21.13 38.63 -7.31
C SER A 680 -20.68 40.09 -7.48
N GLY A 681 -20.26 40.42 -8.71
CA GLY A 681 -19.50 41.60 -9.05
C GLY A 681 -20.32 42.84 -9.41
N GLN A 682 -19.71 44.01 -9.20
CA GLN A 682 -19.42 45.05 -10.20
C GLN A 682 -18.74 46.23 -9.48
N ASN A 683 -17.63 46.72 -10.03
CA ASN A 683 -16.94 47.99 -9.73
C ASN A 683 -17.04 48.58 -8.31
N SER A 684 -16.05 48.29 -7.47
CA SER A 684 -15.60 49.27 -6.46
C SER A 684 -14.16 49.00 -6.04
N ASN A 685 -13.30 49.97 -6.31
CA ASN A 685 -11.88 50.05 -5.96
C ASN A 685 -11.73 50.26 -4.43
N PRO A 686 -11.19 49.32 -3.62
CA PRO A 686 -11.17 49.46 -2.17
C PRO A 686 -9.85 50.05 -1.63
N MET A 687 -9.25 51.02 -2.33
CA MET A 687 -8.07 51.78 -1.87
C MET A 687 -8.21 53.30 -2.09
N GLY A 688 -9.43 53.81 -2.27
CA GLY A 688 -9.70 55.26 -2.30
C GLY A 688 -10.41 55.69 -1.02
N ASN A 689 -9.73 56.48 -0.19
CA ASN A 689 -10.22 57.16 1.03
C ASN A 689 -10.00 56.46 2.37
N PHE A 690 -8.77 56.00 2.64
CA PHE A 690 -8.31 55.86 4.03
C PHE A 690 -7.41 57.05 4.38
N ASP A 691 -7.91 57.98 5.18
CA ASP A 691 -7.14 59.12 5.70
C ASP A 691 -6.33 58.68 6.93
N MET A 692 -5.07 58.31 6.67
CA MET A 692 -4.10 57.88 7.67
C MET A 692 -3.78 58.99 8.70
N ALA A 693 -4.02 60.27 8.38
CA ALA A 693 -3.72 61.39 9.28
C ALA A 693 -4.77 61.54 10.39
N ALA A 694 -6.04 61.18 10.12
CA ALA A 694 -7.11 61.20 11.12
C ALA A 694 -7.01 60.05 12.13
N PHE A 695 -6.45 58.91 11.74
CA PHE A 695 -6.24 57.76 12.63
C PHE A 695 -5.05 57.94 13.58
N LEU A 696 -4.01 58.68 13.16
CA LEU A 696 -2.84 58.97 13.99
C LEU A 696 -3.08 60.11 15.01
N ALA A 697 -4.12 60.93 14.82
CA ALA A 697 -4.49 62.01 15.71
C ALA A 697 -5.60 61.58 16.70
N GLY A 698 -5.26 60.72 17.67
CA GLY A 698 -6.21 60.23 18.66
C GLY A 698 -6.71 61.31 19.64
N SER A 699 -8.03 61.33 19.86
CA SER A 699 -8.68 61.88 21.08
C SER A 699 -10.05 61.21 21.24
N GLY A 700 -10.47 60.68 22.39
CA GLY A 700 -9.85 60.54 23.70
C GLY A 700 -10.91 60.07 24.71
N SER A 701 -10.48 59.40 25.77
CA SER A 701 -10.97 59.61 27.15
C SER A 701 -10.31 58.60 28.09
N ASN A 702 -9.34 59.04 28.89
CA ASN A 702 -9.41 58.84 30.33
C ASN A 702 -8.43 59.76 31.06
N LYS A 703 -8.93 60.32 32.15
CA LYS A 703 -8.34 61.38 32.97
C LYS A 703 -7.13 60.88 33.76
N ALA A 704 -6.12 61.75 33.77
CA ALA A 704 -5.27 62.20 34.90
C ALA A 704 -4.87 61.18 35.98
N GLU A 705 -3.56 60.97 36.11
CA GLU A 705 -2.83 61.33 37.33
C GLU A 705 -1.34 61.59 37.02
N GLU A 706 -0.82 62.65 37.65
CA GLU A 706 0.50 63.24 37.47
C GLU A 706 1.61 62.41 38.13
N GLY A 707 2.81 62.39 37.55
CA GLY A 707 3.98 61.72 38.13
C GLY A 707 5.28 62.07 37.42
N ASN A 708 5.81 63.25 37.73
CA ASN A 708 7.03 63.89 37.24
C ASN A 708 8.30 63.06 37.54
N GLY A 709 9.24 62.93 36.59
CA GLY A 709 10.53 62.26 36.87
C GLY A 709 11.50 62.15 35.70
N LYS A 710 12.27 63.22 35.45
CA LYS A 710 13.44 63.24 34.56
C LYS A 710 14.53 62.25 35.01
N GLY A 711 15.16 61.56 34.06
CA GLY A 711 16.40 60.83 34.30
C GLY A 711 17.09 60.35 33.03
N LYS A 712 18.03 61.15 32.51
CA LYS A 712 19.03 60.73 31.52
C LYS A 712 19.95 59.67 32.13
N GLY A 713 20.35 58.68 31.35
CA GLY A 713 21.43 57.76 31.70
C GLY A 713 21.81 56.82 30.57
N GLU A 714 22.74 57.27 29.71
CA GLU A 714 23.57 56.36 28.93
C GLU A 714 24.41 55.48 29.87
N SER A 715 24.43 54.16 29.67
CA SER A 715 25.69 53.38 29.77
C SER A 715 25.58 51.98 29.15
N ARG A 716 26.43 51.77 28.14
CA ARG A 716 27.36 50.65 27.94
C ARG A 716 26.96 49.20 28.31
N LYS A 717 27.13 48.38 27.25
CA LYS A 717 27.90 47.11 27.18
C LYS A 717 27.36 45.84 27.87
N LYS A 718 27.23 44.83 27.00
CA LYS A 718 27.55 43.40 27.16
C LYS A 718 26.78 42.63 28.25
N LYS A 719 25.87 41.77 27.79
CA LYS A 719 26.14 40.33 27.66
C LYS A 719 25.23 39.72 26.60
#